data_AF-A0AAW3PI62-F1
#
_entry.id   AF-A0AAW3PI62-F1
#
_cell.length_a   1.000
_cell.length_b   1.000
_cell.length_c   1.000
_cell.angle_alpha   90.00
_cell.angle_beta   90.00
_cell.angle_gamma   90.00
#
_symmetry.space_group_name_H-M   'P 1'
#
loop_
_entity.id
_entity.type
_entity.pdbx_description
1 polymer ?
#
loop_
_entity_poly.entity_id
_entity_poly.type
_entity_poly.pdbx_seq_one_letter_code
_entity_poly.pdbx_strand_id
1 'polypeptide(L)'
;MIAPDRMPRATCATAGPDSAVAASSHTNEPSRHGLLECGRNCDAIRNADRFAMLVDGDAYFATLRAALRRARHTVFIVGWDVDSQMHLSPADAGDGLPDTLAAFLHALAAARHNLRIYVLAWDFAMIYALERDWPPVYRAAWRAHRGIRFRLDDTHPRGASHHQKLVVIDDRLAFVGGLDLTRSRWDTPAHAADDPRRRDAHGMPYAPFHDVQAMFDGDAAAAIGEQARSRWYNACGRPIAIRARRHLERDEDVDPWPPDARVDMRNVRLGIAYTAPRHRDREPVRQVRALVEDTIRAARRHLYIENQYLTATVVRETLSARLADAHGPDVTIVAPRVQSGWLQEATMGVLRARLHATLKSADRFDRYRLLYPHVDGLGDACVNVHSKLQIVDDECIVIGSANLNNRSMVLDTECCIALVAAGEPRIRAAIAGLRERLLAEHLGTTPATIAAAFAQAGRPNAALDLLRAKPGRTLRTLDPAVAPQLDALVPVSARLDPEQPIEPDRFVREFVPREQHRSLTARFFVLGTAVLLIAALALAWRFSPLGKALNVASLAQAASHAAQLPGAPALLLAGYVVAATLSVPITLLITVTGIVFGAWPGFAYASAGTMAAAAATYGIGRWLGRDAVRRLAGARANRLSEHIGRRGVVAMAVLRLLPVAPFTIVNLVAGASHIGLRDFLVGTAIGMLPGIVLTVTFAHQLTAAFSHPGPRAFAWLAAIGVALVGVSVLLVRVLRRWR
;
A
#
# COMPACT_ATOMS: atom_id res chain seq x y z
N MET A 1 40.09 50.43 1.99
CA MET A 1 39.17 49.49 2.68
C MET A 1 39.00 48.31 1.74
N ILE A 2 39.70 47.22 2.05
CA ILE A 2 40.20 46.24 1.06
C ILE A 2 39.25 45.05 1.00
N ALA A 3 38.68 44.82 -0.17
CA ALA A 3 38.27 43.49 -0.63
C ALA A 3 39.48 42.82 -1.32
N PRO A 4 39.51 41.49 -1.35
CA PRO A 4 40.04 40.85 -2.56
C PRO A 4 39.18 39.68 -3.05
N ASP A 5 39.22 39.56 -4.37
CA ASP A 5 38.72 38.49 -5.22
C ASP A 5 39.93 37.89 -5.96
N ARG A 6 40.05 36.55 -6.04
CA ARG A 6 40.69 35.72 -7.11
C ARG A 6 41.15 34.32 -6.63
N MET A 7 40.64 33.31 -7.34
CA MET A 7 40.97 31.86 -7.41
C MET A 7 42.42 31.56 -7.92
N PRO A 8 42.99 30.31 -7.99
CA PRO A 8 42.36 28.99 -8.18
C PRO A 8 43.01 27.70 -7.57
N ARG A 9 42.36 26.55 -7.87
CA ARG A 9 42.66 25.12 -7.60
C ARG A 9 44.13 24.68 -7.79
N ALA A 10 44.62 23.77 -6.93
CA ALA A 10 45.32 22.53 -7.31
C ALA A 10 45.60 21.60 -6.09
N THR A 11 45.34 20.30 -6.31
CA THR A 11 46.04 19.11 -5.76
C THR A 11 46.18 18.95 -4.24
N CYS A 12 45.49 17.94 -3.69
CA CYS A 12 45.91 17.30 -2.45
C CYS A 12 45.94 15.77 -2.63
N ALA A 13 47.14 15.25 -2.86
CA ALA A 13 47.55 13.92 -2.47
C ALA A 13 48.72 14.12 -1.50
N THR A 14 48.58 13.66 -0.25
CA THR A 14 49.47 12.70 0.43
C THR A 14 49.14 12.64 1.92
N ALA A 15 49.20 11.41 2.42
CA ALA A 15 48.90 10.91 3.76
C ALA A 15 49.53 11.67 4.96
N GLY A 16 48.83 11.61 6.09
CA GLY A 16 49.34 11.80 7.45
C GLY A 16 48.32 11.27 8.47
N PRO A 17 48.72 10.51 9.51
CA PRO A 17 47.87 9.55 10.23
C PRO A 17 47.28 10.15 11.50
N ASP A 18 45.96 10.01 11.72
CA ASP A 18 45.33 10.01 13.05
C ASP A 18 43.81 9.73 12.95
N SER A 19 43.46 8.51 12.56
CA SER A 19 42.09 7.99 12.71
C SER A 19 42.12 6.65 13.44
N ALA A 20 42.62 6.67 14.68
CA ALA A 20 42.41 5.58 15.62
C ALA A 20 40.99 5.69 16.22
N VAL A 21 39.98 5.41 15.40
CA VAL A 21 38.62 5.06 15.86
C VAL A 21 38.36 3.61 15.47
N ALA A 22 38.71 2.72 16.40
CA ALA A 22 38.18 1.37 16.57
C ALA A 22 37.90 0.54 15.29
N ALA A 23 38.96 0.12 14.61
CA ALA A 23 38.93 -1.13 13.86
C ALA A 23 38.86 -2.29 14.87
N SER A 24 37.65 -2.74 15.24
CA SER A 24 37.48 -3.95 16.05
C SER A 24 37.42 -5.17 15.12
N SER A 25 38.47 -6.00 15.16
CA SER A 25 38.48 -7.45 14.88
C SER A 25 37.32 -8.03 14.04
N HIS A 26 37.38 -7.88 12.70
CA HIS A 26 36.54 -8.62 11.74
C HIS A 26 37.39 -9.63 10.94
N THR A 27 38.19 -10.45 11.60
CA THR A 27 39.25 -11.23 10.91
C THR A 27 38.94 -12.72 10.67
N ASN A 28 37.69 -13.17 10.67
CA ASN A 28 37.40 -14.58 10.29
C ASN A 28 35.98 -14.86 9.76
N GLU A 29 35.31 -13.86 9.19
CA GLU A 29 33.99 -14.08 8.59
C GLU A 29 34.12 -14.56 7.14
N PRO A 30 33.34 -15.57 6.71
CA PRO A 30 33.44 -16.08 5.34
C PRO A 30 32.95 -15.02 4.36
N SER A 31 33.72 -14.77 3.31
CA SER A 31 33.25 -13.97 2.17
C SER A 31 32.25 -14.74 1.29
N ARG A 32 32.24 -16.07 1.37
CA ARG A 32 31.33 -16.96 0.62
C ARG A 32 30.86 -18.15 1.45
N HIS A 33 29.64 -18.62 1.18
CA HIS A 33 29.07 -19.84 1.74
C HIS A 33 27.98 -20.39 0.82
N GLY A 34 28.20 -21.54 0.19
CA GLY A 34 27.30 -22.03 -0.85
C GLY A 34 27.16 -21.02 -2.00
N LEU A 35 25.92 -20.62 -2.32
CA LEU A 35 25.63 -19.60 -3.33
C LEU A 35 25.78 -18.15 -2.81
N LEU A 36 26.00 -17.95 -1.51
CA LEU A 36 26.10 -16.63 -0.90
C LEU A 36 27.49 -16.04 -1.08
N GLU A 37 27.53 -14.75 -1.38
CA GLU A 37 28.72 -13.94 -1.57
C GLU A 37 28.50 -12.54 -0.97
N CYS A 38 29.24 -12.27 0.12
CA CYS A 38 29.19 -10.99 0.83
C CYS A 38 29.60 -9.83 -0.09
N GLY A 39 28.86 -8.73 -0.02
CA GLY A 39 29.04 -7.56 -0.88
C GLY A 39 28.36 -7.66 -2.24
N ARG A 40 27.85 -8.85 -2.63
CA ARG A 40 27.12 -9.05 -3.88
C ARG A 40 25.65 -9.39 -3.64
N ASN A 41 25.38 -10.60 -3.14
CA ASN A 41 24.01 -11.11 -2.95
C ASN A 41 23.60 -11.22 -1.48
N CYS A 42 24.53 -10.97 -0.57
CA CYS A 42 24.25 -10.69 0.84
C CYS A 42 25.20 -9.60 1.35
N ASP A 43 24.79 -8.95 2.43
CA ASP A 43 25.61 -8.03 3.23
C ASP A 43 26.61 -8.81 4.08
N ALA A 44 26.10 -9.83 4.76
CA ALA A 44 26.82 -10.61 5.74
C ALA A 44 26.39 -12.07 5.72
N ILE A 45 27.31 -12.94 6.16
CA ILE A 45 27.06 -14.35 6.49
C ILE A 45 27.35 -14.49 7.98
N ARG A 46 26.34 -14.90 8.76
CA ARG A 46 26.40 -14.94 10.23
C ARG A 46 25.91 -16.28 10.77
N ASN A 47 26.47 -16.72 11.89
CA ASN A 47 26.01 -17.93 12.55
C ASN A 47 24.70 -17.66 13.30
N ALA A 48 23.83 -18.67 13.33
CA ALA A 48 22.68 -18.76 14.22
C ALA A 48 22.72 -20.12 14.93
N ASP A 49 22.56 -20.12 16.25
CA ASP A 49 22.59 -21.35 17.05
C ASP A 49 21.28 -22.13 16.89
N ARG A 50 20.18 -21.42 16.65
CA ARG A 50 18.84 -21.92 16.36
C ARG A 50 18.21 -21.13 15.22
N PHE A 51 17.51 -21.85 14.35
CA PHE A 51 16.66 -21.29 13.31
C PHE A 51 15.31 -21.98 13.33
N ALA A 52 14.24 -21.21 13.08
CA ALA A 52 12.89 -21.70 12.87
C ALA A 52 12.16 -20.88 11.80
N MET A 53 11.32 -21.56 11.01
CA MET A 53 10.33 -20.93 10.15
C MET A 53 8.95 -21.05 10.79
N LEU A 54 8.35 -19.90 11.08
CA LEU A 54 7.01 -19.76 11.61
C LEU A 54 6.07 -19.54 10.43
N VAL A 55 5.03 -20.37 10.32
CA VAL A 55 4.06 -20.30 9.23
C VAL A 55 2.76 -19.74 9.79
N ASP A 56 2.27 -18.70 9.12
CA ASP A 56 1.13 -17.87 9.48
C ASP A 56 1.26 -17.07 10.77
N GLY A 57 0.29 -16.15 10.93
CA GLY A 57 0.26 -15.22 12.06
C GLY A 57 0.06 -15.90 13.41
N ASP A 58 -0.61 -17.06 13.48
CA ASP A 58 -0.81 -17.78 14.74
C ASP A 58 0.54 -18.24 15.34
N ALA A 59 1.36 -18.93 14.54
CA ALA A 59 2.67 -19.38 14.99
C ALA A 59 3.59 -18.19 15.29
N TYR A 60 3.60 -17.15 14.44
CA TYR A 60 4.46 -16.00 14.63
C TYR A 60 4.08 -15.17 15.86
N PHE A 61 2.83 -14.71 15.95
CA PHE A 61 2.44 -13.75 16.97
C PHE A 61 2.42 -14.36 18.38
N ALA A 62 2.02 -15.64 18.52
CA ALA A 62 2.11 -16.34 19.80
C ALA A 62 3.57 -16.49 20.26
N THR A 63 4.46 -16.91 19.35
CA THR A 63 5.90 -17.05 19.64
C THR A 63 6.53 -15.70 19.97
N LEU A 64 6.16 -14.65 19.25
CA LEU A 64 6.63 -13.29 19.50
C LEU A 64 6.17 -12.78 20.86
N ARG A 65 4.91 -12.98 21.26
CA ARG A 65 4.41 -12.60 22.60
C ARG A 65 5.22 -13.30 23.69
N ALA A 66 5.46 -14.60 23.55
CA ALA A 66 6.27 -15.38 24.48
C ALA A 66 7.72 -14.85 24.56
N ALA A 67 8.32 -14.47 23.43
CA ALA A 67 9.68 -13.94 23.38
C ALA A 67 9.77 -12.53 24.01
N LEU A 68 8.82 -11.64 23.72
CA LEU A 68 8.75 -10.29 24.29
C LEU A 68 8.59 -10.31 25.82
N ARG A 69 7.88 -11.31 26.35
CA ARG A 69 7.81 -11.54 27.81
C ARG A 69 9.16 -11.89 28.43
N ARG A 70 10.16 -12.31 27.65
CA ARG A 70 11.51 -12.66 28.14
C ARG A 70 12.52 -11.53 27.95
N ALA A 71 12.19 -10.50 27.16
CA ALA A 71 13.04 -9.34 26.89
C ALA A 71 13.50 -8.59 28.15
N ARG A 72 14.80 -8.30 28.24
CA ARG A 72 15.43 -7.67 29.42
C ARG A 72 15.96 -6.27 29.18
N HIS A 73 16.51 -6.00 28.00
CA HIS A 73 17.30 -4.79 27.73
C HIS A 73 16.75 -3.98 26.58
N THR A 74 16.56 -4.60 25.42
CA THR A 74 16.14 -3.91 24.19
C THR A 74 15.15 -4.69 23.36
N VAL A 75 14.16 -3.99 22.82
CA VAL A 75 13.31 -4.50 21.75
C VAL A 75 13.32 -3.49 20.62
N PHE A 76 13.65 -3.93 19.41
CA PHE A 76 13.49 -3.16 18.18
C PHE A 76 12.33 -3.74 17.39
N ILE A 77 11.37 -2.91 17.00
CA ILE A 77 10.27 -3.24 16.10
C ILE A 77 10.38 -2.30 14.92
N VAL A 78 10.62 -2.85 13.74
CA VAL A 78 10.72 -2.13 12.47
C VAL A 78 9.67 -2.72 11.55
N GLY A 79 8.74 -1.89 11.05
CA GLY A 79 7.65 -2.37 10.20
C GLY A 79 7.32 -1.41 9.08
N TRP A 80 6.71 -1.93 8.03
CA TRP A 80 5.96 -1.08 7.11
C TRP A 80 4.84 -0.43 7.90
N ASP A 81 4.08 -1.22 8.67
CA ASP A 81 3.05 -0.75 9.60
C ASP A 81 3.18 -1.41 10.98
N VAL A 82 2.85 -0.67 12.04
CA VAL A 82 2.83 -1.16 13.44
C VAL A 82 1.58 -0.65 14.17
N ASP A 83 0.49 -1.39 14.07
CA ASP A 83 -0.79 -1.04 14.68
C ASP A 83 -0.77 -1.25 16.21
N SER A 84 -1.00 -0.16 16.94
CA SER A 84 -1.08 -0.17 18.40
C SER A 84 -2.19 -1.06 18.97
N GLN A 85 -3.28 -1.28 18.22
CA GLN A 85 -4.49 -1.99 18.64
C GLN A 85 -4.51 -3.45 18.19
N MET A 86 -3.51 -3.92 17.44
CA MET A 86 -3.47 -5.31 17.03
C MET A 86 -3.40 -6.24 18.26
N HIS A 87 -3.92 -7.44 18.11
CA HIS A 87 -3.83 -8.49 19.10
C HIS A 87 -2.82 -9.55 18.62
N LEU A 88 -1.85 -9.91 19.46
CA LEU A 88 -0.90 -10.99 19.15
C LEU A 88 -1.52 -12.39 19.36
N SER A 89 -2.66 -12.46 20.03
CA SER A 89 -3.48 -13.65 20.22
C SER A 89 -4.94 -13.28 19.98
N PRO A 90 -5.73 -14.10 19.28
CA PRO A 90 -7.14 -13.80 19.01
C PRO A 90 -8.05 -13.95 20.24
N ALA A 91 -7.56 -14.62 21.29
CA ALA A 91 -8.21 -14.76 22.58
C ALA A 91 -7.25 -14.33 23.70
N ASP A 92 -7.77 -14.17 24.92
CA ASP A 92 -6.95 -13.92 26.11
C ASP A 92 -5.81 -14.96 26.17
N ALA A 93 -4.59 -14.46 26.21
CA ALA A 93 -3.39 -15.28 26.26
C ALA A 93 -3.21 -16.01 27.60
N GLY A 94 -4.03 -15.70 28.61
CA GLY A 94 -4.02 -16.34 29.93
C GLY A 94 -2.78 -16.01 30.75
N ASP A 95 -2.02 -14.97 30.38
CA ASP A 95 -0.77 -14.58 31.02
C ASP A 95 -0.88 -13.33 31.90
N GLY A 96 -2.09 -12.82 32.09
CA GLY A 96 -2.38 -11.65 32.93
C GLY A 96 -1.84 -10.33 32.38
N LEU A 97 -1.41 -10.30 31.11
CA LEU A 97 -0.92 -9.10 30.45
C LEU A 97 -1.95 -8.59 29.42
N PRO A 98 -1.98 -7.28 29.12
CA PRO A 98 -2.94 -6.73 28.16
C PRO A 98 -2.90 -7.39 26.77
N ASP A 99 -4.02 -7.38 26.07
CA ASP A 99 -4.14 -8.05 24.77
C ASP A 99 -3.63 -7.21 23.60
N THR A 100 -3.91 -5.90 23.61
CA THR A 100 -3.47 -4.99 22.53
C THR A 100 -1.96 -4.76 22.58
N LEU A 101 -1.34 -4.67 21.41
CA LEU A 101 0.12 -4.56 21.27
C LEU A 101 0.70 -3.41 22.10
N ALA A 102 0.14 -2.21 21.99
CA ALA A 102 0.67 -1.06 22.72
C ALA A 102 0.53 -1.26 24.24
N ALA A 103 -0.63 -1.68 24.74
CA ALA A 103 -0.83 -1.90 26.17
C ALA A 103 0.07 -3.02 26.72
N PHE A 104 0.26 -4.09 25.96
CA PHE A 104 1.19 -5.17 26.27
C PHE A 104 2.63 -4.67 26.40
N LEU A 105 3.13 -3.94 25.39
CA LEU A 105 4.48 -3.37 25.43
C LEU A 105 4.65 -2.35 26.56
N HIS A 106 3.61 -1.58 26.88
CA HIS A 106 3.57 -0.69 28.04
C HIS A 106 3.72 -1.46 29.35
N ALA A 107 2.99 -2.55 29.53
CA ALA A 107 3.08 -3.39 30.72
C ALA A 107 4.49 -3.99 30.88
N LEU A 108 5.11 -4.46 29.79
CA LEU A 108 6.49 -4.96 29.80
C LEU A 108 7.50 -3.88 30.20
N ALA A 109 7.39 -2.70 29.58
CA ALA A 109 8.29 -1.58 29.85
C ALA A 109 8.11 -1.03 31.27
N ALA A 110 6.89 -1.06 31.83
CA ALA A 110 6.60 -0.64 33.20
C ALA A 110 7.15 -1.64 34.23
N ALA A 111 7.03 -2.94 33.96
CA ALA A 111 7.53 -4.00 34.84
C ALA A 111 9.07 -4.10 34.86
N ARG A 112 9.76 -3.55 33.84
CA ARG A 112 11.23 -3.70 33.67
C ARG A 112 11.90 -2.35 33.42
N HIS A 113 12.44 -1.75 34.48
CA HIS A 113 13.08 -0.43 34.42
C HIS A 113 14.26 -0.32 33.42
N ASN A 114 14.93 -1.44 33.11
CA ASN A 114 16.04 -1.49 32.16
C ASN A 114 15.60 -1.76 30.70
N LEU A 115 14.34 -2.16 30.47
CA LEU A 115 13.85 -2.49 29.14
C LEU A 115 13.59 -1.22 28.33
N ARG A 116 14.17 -1.14 27.13
CA ARG A 116 13.95 -0.08 26.15
C ARG A 116 13.36 -0.64 24.87
N ILE A 117 12.18 -0.16 24.50
CA ILE A 117 11.44 -0.59 23.32
C ILE A 117 11.45 0.54 22.28
N TYR A 118 11.94 0.23 21.09
CA TYR A 118 12.06 1.15 19.96
C TYR A 118 11.16 0.66 18.83
N VAL A 119 10.20 1.49 18.43
CA VAL A 119 9.24 1.20 17.38
C VAL A 119 9.44 2.19 16.24
N LEU A 120 9.80 1.69 15.06
CA LEU A 120 10.04 2.46 13.85
C LEU A 120 9.08 1.99 12.75
N ALA A 121 8.08 2.80 12.45
CA ALA A 121 7.10 2.54 11.39
C ALA A 121 7.32 3.50 10.21
N TRP A 122 6.88 3.14 9.00
CA TRP A 122 7.02 4.01 7.83
C TRP A 122 6.13 5.26 7.88
N ASP A 123 6.68 6.46 7.58
CA ASP A 123 5.92 7.71 7.41
C ASP A 123 5.32 7.79 6.00
N PHE A 124 4.00 7.68 5.91
CA PHE A 124 3.30 7.34 4.67
C PHE A 124 2.90 8.56 3.83
N ALA A 125 2.76 8.35 2.52
CA ALA A 125 1.99 9.23 1.66
C ALA A 125 0.47 8.95 1.83
N MET A 126 -0.35 10.00 1.96
CA MET A 126 -1.82 9.98 2.22
C MET A 126 -2.68 9.02 1.35
N ILE A 127 -2.11 8.41 0.31
CA ILE A 127 -2.78 7.44 -0.58
C ILE A 127 -3.11 6.09 0.10
N TYR A 128 -2.45 5.74 1.21
CA TYR A 128 -2.70 4.51 1.97
C TYR A 128 -3.66 4.68 3.16
N ALA A 129 -4.31 5.84 3.29
CA ALA A 129 -5.17 6.17 4.44
C ALA A 129 -6.42 5.28 4.60
N LEU A 130 -6.77 4.45 3.61
CA LEU A 130 -7.89 3.50 3.67
C LEU A 130 -7.45 2.09 4.16
N GLU A 131 -6.17 1.77 4.05
CA GLU A 131 -5.60 0.49 4.50
C GLU A 131 -4.98 0.59 5.91
N ARG A 132 -4.93 1.81 6.47
CA ARG A 132 -4.33 2.13 7.77
C ARG A 132 -5.20 3.06 8.61
N ASP A 133 -4.91 3.10 9.90
CA ASP A 133 -5.59 3.96 10.86
C ASP A 133 -5.18 5.43 10.71
N TRP A 134 -6.08 6.33 11.11
CA TRP A 134 -5.93 7.78 10.93
C TRP A 134 -4.74 8.34 11.75
N PRO A 135 -3.81 9.12 11.15
CA PRO A 135 -2.51 9.48 11.74
C PRO A 135 -2.50 10.18 13.13
N PRO A 136 -3.52 10.97 13.55
CA PRO A 136 -3.59 11.56 14.89
C PRO A 136 -3.87 10.56 16.02
N VAL A 137 -4.57 9.44 15.75
CA VAL A 137 -4.90 8.41 16.78
C VAL A 137 -3.67 7.54 17.07
N TYR A 138 -2.88 7.25 16.02
CA TYR A 138 -1.64 6.45 16.09
C TYR A 138 -0.61 7.02 17.06
N ARG A 139 -0.37 8.35 17.03
CA ARG A 139 0.61 9.00 17.93
C ARG A 139 0.13 9.11 19.39
N ALA A 140 -1.17 8.99 19.64
CA ALA A 140 -1.74 9.12 20.97
C ALA A 140 -1.64 7.82 21.78
N ALA A 141 -1.80 6.66 21.15
CA ALA A 141 -1.66 5.35 21.81
C ALA A 141 -0.22 5.06 22.24
N TRP A 142 0.77 5.47 21.46
CA TRP A 142 2.20 5.35 21.78
C TRP A 142 2.72 6.44 22.74
N ARG A 143 1.85 7.21 23.42
CA ARG A 143 2.25 8.32 24.31
C ARG A 143 3.16 7.87 25.46
N ALA A 144 3.91 8.86 25.96
CA ALA A 144 5.25 8.74 26.53
C ALA A 144 5.40 7.85 27.79
N HIS A 145 5.57 6.54 27.59
CA HIS A 145 6.25 5.71 28.59
C HIS A 145 7.77 5.92 28.47
N ARG A 146 8.48 6.09 29.60
CA ARG A 146 9.94 6.33 29.57
C ARG A 146 10.70 5.19 28.88
N GLY A 147 10.19 3.97 28.96
CA GLY A 147 10.76 2.77 28.33
C GLY A 147 10.40 2.56 26.85
N ILE A 148 9.51 3.36 26.25
CA ILE A 148 9.10 3.19 24.85
C ILE A 148 9.47 4.43 24.02
N ARG A 149 9.97 4.21 22.81
CA ARG A 149 10.30 5.25 21.82
C ARG A 149 9.66 4.87 20.49
N PHE A 150 8.68 5.65 20.06
CA PHE A 150 8.01 5.50 18.77
C PHE A 150 8.43 6.60 17.80
N ARG A 151 8.71 6.23 16.55
CA ARG A 151 9.09 7.13 15.45
C ARG A 151 8.50 6.65 14.12
N LEU A 152 8.18 7.64 13.29
CA LEU A 152 7.89 7.42 11.87
C LEU A 152 9.18 7.68 11.08
N ASP A 153 9.46 6.86 10.08
CA ASP A 153 10.64 6.93 9.22
C ASP A 153 10.26 7.35 7.79
N ASP A 154 10.83 8.44 7.32
CA ASP A 154 10.70 9.00 5.97
C ASP A 154 12.03 9.00 5.20
N THR A 155 13.04 8.25 5.68
CA THR A 155 14.43 8.28 5.17
C THR A 155 14.60 7.46 3.88
N HIS A 156 13.84 7.82 2.85
CA HIS A 156 13.84 7.19 1.54
C HIS A 156 13.47 8.22 0.44
N PRO A 157 13.76 7.97 -0.85
CA PRO A 157 13.34 8.87 -1.91
C PRO A 157 11.82 8.85 -2.09
N ARG A 158 11.26 9.92 -2.67
CA ARG A 158 9.83 10.01 -2.95
C ARG A 158 9.36 8.83 -3.81
N GLY A 159 8.24 8.24 -3.42
CA GLY A 159 7.64 7.08 -4.12
C GLY A 159 8.16 5.72 -3.65
N ALA A 160 9.22 5.66 -2.84
CA ALA A 160 9.63 4.47 -2.11
C ALA A 160 8.86 4.33 -0.78
N SER A 161 9.00 3.17 -0.14
CA SER A 161 8.52 2.88 1.20
C SER A 161 9.56 2.13 2.02
N HIS A 162 9.41 2.16 3.34
CA HIS A 162 10.10 1.22 4.21
C HIS A 162 9.28 -0.05 4.37
N HIS A 163 9.78 -1.16 3.83
CA HIS A 163 8.99 -2.38 3.71
C HIS A 163 9.54 -3.58 4.51
N GLN A 164 10.65 -3.39 5.23
CA GLN A 164 11.18 -4.35 6.19
C GLN A 164 10.22 -4.61 7.37
N LYS A 165 10.06 -5.88 7.74
CA LYS A 165 9.38 -6.31 8.99
C LYS A 165 10.36 -7.08 9.87
N LEU A 166 10.89 -6.41 10.88
CA LEU A 166 11.94 -6.92 11.77
C LEU A 166 11.51 -6.75 13.22
N VAL A 167 11.71 -7.78 14.03
CA VAL A 167 11.70 -7.64 15.50
C VAL A 167 13.00 -8.20 16.04
N VAL A 168 13.70 -7.45 16.89
CA VAL A 168 14.94 -7.90 17.55
C VAL A 168 14.82 -7.73 19.05
N ILE A 169 15.13 -8.78 19.80
CA ILE A 169 15.07 -8.82 21.26
C ILE A 169 16.48 -9.05 21.78
N ASP A 170 16.95 -8.10 22.60
CA ASP A 170 18.23 -8.12 23.31
C ASP A 170 19.46 -8.39 22.42
N ASP A 171 19.38 -8.10 21.12
CA ASP A 171 20.39 -8.48 20.10
C ASP A 171 20.67 -9.99 20.03
N ARG A 172 19.83 -10.80 20.66
CA ARG A 172 20.00 -12.24 20.85
C ARG A 172 18.95 -13.07 20.11
N LEU A 173 17.82 -12.47 19.76
CA LEU A 173 16.77 -13.14 18.99
C LEU A 173 16.18 -12.17 17.97
N ALA A 174 16.05 -12.60 16.72
CA ALA A 174 15.48 -11.81 15.64
C ALA A 174 14.35 -12.55 14.92
N PHE A 175 13.39 -11.78 14.42
CA PHE A 175 12.32 -12.19 13.54
C PHE A 175 12.38 -11.38 12.26
N VAL A 176 12.40 -12.03 11.09
CA VAL A 176 12.46 -11.38 9.76
C VAL A 176 11.54 -12.12 8.79
N GLY A 177 10.70 -11.41 8.05
CA GLY A 177 9.77 -12.05 7.11
C GLY A 177 8.72 -11.09 6.54
N GLY A 178 7.55 -11.63 6.19
CA GLY A 178 6.47 -10.90 5.53
C GLY A 178 5.45 -10.26 6.48
N LEU A 179 5.40 -10.68 7.74
CA LEU A 179 4.35 -10.28 8.69
C LEU A 179 4.67 -8.95 9.38
N ASP A 180 3.87 -7.93 9.09
CA ASP A 180 3.81 -6.69 9.87
C ASP A 180 3.03 -6.91 11.18
N LEU A 181 3.35 -6.12 12.19
CA LEU A 181 2.58 -6.05 13.43
C LEU A 181 1.36 -5.14 13.22
N THR A 182 0.40 -5.59 12.43
CA THR A 182 -0.80 -4.80 12.08
C THR A 182 -2.06 -5.67 11.94
N ARG A 183 -3.22 -5.02 11.75
CA ARG A 183 -4.54 -5.67 11.63
C ARG A 183 -4.60 -6.73 10.52
N SER A 184 -5.47 -7.73 10.70
CA SER A 184 -5.82 -8.71 9.65
C SER A 184 -4.67 -9.58 9.13
N ARG A 185 -3.68 -9.90 9.96
CA ARG A 185 -2.54 -10.79 9.64
C ARG A 185 -2.57 -12.12 10.39
N TRP A 186 -3.41 -12.28 11.41
CA TRP A 186 -3.50 -13.52 12.17
C TRP A 186 -4.32 -14.55 11.39
N ASP A 187 -3.80 -15.76 11.27
CA ASP A 187 -4.50 -16.93 10.74
C ASP A 187 -3.76 -18.18 11.19
N THR A 188 -4.41 -19.33 11.03
CA THR A 188 -3.80 -20.64 11.29
C THR A 188 -3.51 -21.36 9.97
N PRO A 189 -2.60 -22.36 9.98
CA PRO A 189 -2.38 -23.23 8.83
C PRO A 189 -3.61 -24.01 8.38
N ALA A 190 -4.75 -23.94 9.06
CA ALA A 190 -5.99 -24.53 8.56
C ALA A 190 -6.64 -23.67 7.46
N HIS A 191 -6.46 -22.34 7.51
CA HIS A 191 -7.15 -21.34 6.68
C HIS A 191 -8.66 -21.59 6.55
N ALA A 192 -9.29 -22.17 7.58
CA ALA A 192 -10.71 -22.53 7.58
C ALA A 192 -11.53 -21.30 7.22
N ALA A 193 -12.39 -21.35 6.20
CA ALA A 193 -12.99 -20.16 5.59
C ALA A 193 -13.77 -19.27 6.58
N ASP A 194 -14.33 -19.86 7.62
CA ASP A 194 -15.24 -19.27 8.60
C ASP A 194 -14.66 -19.22 10.03
N ASP A 195 -13.34 -19.30 10.20
CA ASP A 195 -12.71 -19.23 11.53
C ASP A 195 -13.18 -17.99 12.33
N PRO A 196 -13.92 -18.18 13.43
CA PRO A 196 -14.55 -17.08 14.17
C PRO A 196 -13.53 -16.15 14.85
N ARG A 197 -12.29 -16.61 15.00
CA ARG A 197 -11.17 -15.88 15.61
C ARG A 197 -10.54 -14.85 14.67
N ARG A 198 -10.72 -14.98 13.35
CA ARG A 198 -10.20 -14.00 12.37
C ARG A 198 -11.03 -12.72 12.36
N ARG A 199 -10.79 -11.88 13.36
CA ARG A 199 -11.41 -10.56 13.52
C ARG A 199 -10.36 -9.50 13.81
N ASP A 200 -10.55 -8.30 13.27
CA ASP A 200 -9.69 -7.16 13.60
C ASP A 200 -10.03 -6.60 14.99
N ALA A 201 -9.31 -5.56 15.42
CA ALA A 201 -9.52 -4.91 16.72
C ALA A 201 -10.92 -4.26 16.87
N HIS A 202 -11.69 -4.13 15.79
CA HIS A 202 -13.06 -3.64 15.76
C HIS A 202 -14.10 -4.77 15.66
N GLY A 203 -13.65 -6.03 15.72
CA GLY A 203 -14.50 -7.21 15.60
C GLY A 203 -14.90 -7.54 14.17
N MET A 204 -14.36 -6.86 13.15
CA MET A 204 -14.71 -7.10 11.76
C MET A 204 -14.00 -8.36 11.24
N PRO A 205 -14.74 -9.32 10.65
CA PRO A 205 -14.14 -10.52 10.09
C PRO A 205 -13.32 -10.21 8.84
N TYR A 206 -12.25 -10.98 8.60
CA TYR A 206 -11.41 -10.89 7.40
C TYR A 206 -11.10 -12.26 6.79
N ALA A 207 -10.72 -12.25 5.50
CA ALA A 207 -10.40 -13.46 4.74
C ALA A 207 -9.10 -14.13 5.24
N PRO A 208 -8.91 -15.44 5.00
CA PRO A 208 -7.68 -16.13 5.38
C PRO A 208 -6.42 -15.47 4.83
N PHE A 209 -5.33 -15.56 5.58
CA PHE A 209 -4.08 -14.86 5.33
C PHE A 209 -2.91 -15.83 5.53
N HIS A 210 -2.07 -15.97 4.51
CA HIS A 210 -0.92 -16.86 4.55
C HIS A 210 0.39 -16.09 4.42
N ASP A 211 1.33 -16.35 5.34
CA ASP A 211 2.65 -15.71 5.34
C ASP A 211 3.67 -16.52 6.14
N VAL A 212 4.94 -16.12 6.08
CA VAL A 212 6.05 -16.77 6.80
C VAL A 212 6.97 -15.76 7.47
N GLN A 213 7.50 -16.17 8.63
CA GLN A 213 8.50 -15.41 9.38
C GLN A 213 9.66 -16.33 9.77
N ALA A 214 10.90 -15.91 9.52
CA ALA A 214 12.09 -16.55 10.06
C ALA A 214 12.36 -16.05 11.49
N MET A 215 12.70 -16.96 12.38
CA MET A 215 13.13 -16.70 13.76
C MET A 215 14.50 -17.33 13.97
N PHE A 216 15.46 -16.55 14.47
CA PHE A 216 16.83 -17.02 14.67
C PHE A 216 17.56 -16.22 15.76
N ASP A 217 18.58 -16.82 16.35
CA ASP A 217 19.45 -16.22 17.36
C ASP A 217 20.91 -16.11 16.87
N GLY A 218 21.84 -15.91 17.81
CA GLY A 218 23.27 -15.83 17.54
C GLY A 218 23.71 -14.52 16.88
N ASP A 219 24.88 -14.54 16.25
CA ASP A 219 25.48 -13.38 15.56
C ASP A 219 24.57 -12.83 14.46
N ALA A 220 23.75 -13.69 13.85
CA ALA A 220 22.78 -13.29 12.86
C ALA A 220 21.71 -12.36 13.45
N ALA A 221 21.21 -12.64 14.66
CA ALA A 221 20.25 -11.77 15.34
C ALA A 221 20.88 -10.42 15.72
N ALA A 222 22.13 -10.43 16.18
CA ALA A 222 22.87 -9.21 16.49
C ALA A 222 23.05 -8.31 15.25
N ALA A 223 23.32 -8.89 14.08
CA ALA A 223 23.41 -8.15 12.82
C ALA A 223 22.09 -7.48 12.42
N ILE A 224 20.94 -8.12 12.65
CA ILE A 224 19.63 -7.46 12.45
C ILE A 224 19.44 -6.31 13.45
N GLY A 225 19.91 -6.46 14.67
CA GLY A 225 19.92 -5.38 15.67
C GLY A 225 20.78 -4.19 15.26
N GLU A 226 21.94 -4.42 14.65
CA GLU A 226 22.78 -3.38 14.05
C GLU A 226 22.05 -2.65 12.93
N GLN A 227 21.34 -3.37 12.05
CA GLN A 227 20.53 -2.77 11.01
C GLN A 227 19.38 -1.92 11.58
N ALA A 228 18.68 -2.41 12.61
CA ALA A 228 17.61 -1.66 13.27
C ALA A 228 18.13 -0.35 13.89
N ARG A 229 19.31 -0.39 14.52
CA ARG A 229 19.99 0.80 15.06
C ARG A 229 20.46 1.76 13.98
N SER A 230 21.05 1.24 12.90
CA SER A 230 21.45 2.04 11.74
C SER A 230 20.25 2.80 11.19
N ARG A 231 19.13 2.12 10.96
CA ARG A 231 17.88 2.76 10.52
C ARG A 231 17.35 3.79 11.50
N TRP A 232 17.35 3.48 12.80
CA TRP A 232 16.95 4.45 13.81
C TRP A 232 17.81 5.72 13.76
N TYR A 233 19.13 5.57 13.64
CA TYR A 233 20.05 6.69 13.49
C TYR A 233 19.71 7.51 12.24
N ASN A 234 19.39 6.86 11.13
CA ASN A 234 19.06 7.52 9.87
C ASN A 234 17.79 8.36 9.98
N ALA A 235 16.76 7.82 10.63
CA ALA A 235 15.48 8.49 10.85
C ALA A 235 15.57 9.62 11.89
N CYS A 236 16.38 9.46 12.94
CA CYS A 236 16.37 10.36 14.09
C CYS A 236 17.59 11.29 14.22
N GLY A 237 18.67 11.03 13.47
CA GLY A 237 19.95 11.73 13.58
C GLY A 237 20.69 11.51 14.91
N ARG A 238 20.22 10.59 15.76
CA ARG A 238 20.79 10.32 17.09
C ARG A 238 21.07 8.83 17.27
N PRO A 239 22.29 8.46 17.67
CA PRO A 239 22.60 7.06 17.93
C PRO A 239 21.85 6.61 19.19
N ILE A 240 21.45 5.35 19.21
CA ILE A 240 20.93 4.73 20.44
C ILE A 240 22.13 4.44 21.34
N ALA A 241 22.15 5.07 22.52
CA ALA A 241 23.24 4.97 23.50
C ALA A 241 23.22 3.63 24.28
N ILE A 242 22.96 2.52 23.59
CA ILE A 242 23.00 1.16 24.15
C ILE A 242 24.15 0.43 23.45
N ARG A 243 25.17 0.03 24.21
CA ARG A 243 26.29 -0.77 23.68
C ARG A 243 25.84 -2.23 23.61
N ALA A 244 25.34 -2.65 22.45
CA ALA A 244 24.85 -4.00 22.13
C ALA A 244 25.72 -5.14 22.71
N ARG A 245 27.05 -5.02 22.63
CA ARG A 245 27.99 -6.05 23.13
C ARG A 245 27.97 -6.29 24.64
N ARG A 246 27.58 -5.33 25.48
CA ARG A 246 27.60 -5.49 26.95
C ARG A 246 26.53 -6.44 27.50
N HIS A 247 25.56 -6.85 26.68
CA HIS A 247 24.44 -7.72 27.06
C HIS A 247 24.57 -9.15 26.52
N LEU A 248 25.39 -9.36 25.48
CA LEU A 248 25.70 -10.69 24.95
C LEU A 248 26.58 -11.52 25.90
N GLU A 249 27.34 -10.85 26.78
CA GLU A 249 28.34 -11.46 27.66
C GLU A 249 27.84 -11.72 29.10
N ARG A 250 26.53 -11.54 29.36
CA ARG A 250 25.96 -11.77 30.70
C ARG A 250 25.34 -13.16 30.78
N ASP A 251 26.03 -14.09 31.43
CA ASP A 251 25.58 -15.46 31.66
C ASP A 251 24.28 -15.57 32.48
N GLU A 252 23.93 -14.52 33.23
CA GLU A 252 22.72 -14.46 34.07
C GLU A 252 21.44 -14.08 33.31
N ASP A 253 21.55 -13.64 32.04
CA ASP A 253 20.40 -13.17 31.28
C ASP A 253 19.57 -14.34 30.72
N VAL A 254 18.25 -14.26 30.92
CA VAL A 254 17.29 -15.26 30.44
C VAL A 254 17.30 -15.31 28.91
N ASP A 255 17.51 -16.51 28.35
CA ASP A 255 17.44 -16.77 26.91
C ASP A 255 16.10 -16.27 26.33
N PRO A 256 16.08 -15.30 25.39
CA PRO A 256 14.85 -14.75 24.83
C PRO A 256 14.09 -15.73 23.93
N TRP A 257 14.74 -16.81 23.47
CA TRP A 257 14.04 -17.88 22.75
C TRP A 257 13.03 -18.57 23.67
N PRO A 258 11.73 -18.61 23.33
CA PRO A 258 10.73 -19.28 24.16
C PRO A 258 11.03 -20.78 24.29
N PRO A 259 10.99 -21.38 25.49
CA PRO A 259 11.36 -22.79 25.69
C PRO A 259 10.58 -23.78 24.81
N ASP A 260 9.29 -23.49 24.59
CA ASP A 260 8.39 -24.33 23.79
C ASP A 260 8.41 -23.97 22.29
N ALA A 261 9.17 -22.95 21.89
CA ALA A 261 9.28 -22.57 20.47
C ALA A 261 10.10 -23.61 19.71
N ARG A 262 9.51 -24.08 18.60
CA ARG A 262 10.11 -25.07 17.69
C ARG A 262 11.47 -24.59 17.21
N VAL A 263 12.45 -25.50 17.17
CA VAL A 263 13.74 -25.31 16.50
C VAL A 263 13.77 -26.22 15.28
N ASP A 264 13.87 -25.63 14.09
CA ASP A 264 13.99 -26.40 12.84
C ASP A 264 15.42 -26.91 12.66
N MET A 265 16.41 -26.06 12.94
CA MET A 265 17.83 -26.39 12.80
C MET A 265 18.65 -25.72 13.88
N ARG A 266 19.83 -26.30 14.15
CA ARG A 266 20.84 -25.73 15.04
C ARG A 266 22.15 -25.50 14.33
N ASN A 267 22.93 -24.51 14.77
CA ASN A 267 24.28 -24.22 14.28
C ASN A 267 24.30 -24.09 12.74
N VAL A 268 23.60 -23.09 12.23
CA VAL A 268 23.52 -22.81 10.78
C VAL A 268 24.12 -21.46 10.46
N ARG A 269 24.41 -21.23 9.18
CA ARG A 269 24.83 -19.93 8.67
C ARG A 269 23.74 -19.29 7.83
N LEU A 270 23.49 -18.02 8.09
CA LEU A 270 22.47 -17.22 7.45
C LEU A 270 23.13 -16.08 6.66
N GLY A 271 22.79 -16.00 5.38
CA GLY A 271 23.03 -14.80 4.57
C GLY A 271 21.96 -13.76 4.87
N ILE A 272 22.38 -12.52 5.08
CA ILE A 272 21.47 -11.39 5.29
C ILE A 272 21.58 -10.47 4.09
N ALA A 273 20.48 -10.20 3.39
CA ALA A 273 20.47 -9.39 2.17
C ALA A 273 19.48 -8.23 2.29
N TYR A 274 19.88 -7.07 1.80
CA TYR A 274 19.04 -5.85 1.82
C TYR A 274 18.75 -5.33 0.41
N THR A 275 17.62 -4.62 0.30
CA THR A 275 17.42 -3.61 -0.75
C THR A 275 17.40 -2.25 -0.07
N ALA A 276 18.08 -1.27 -0.64
CA ALA A 276 17.91 0.13 -0.28
C ALA A 276 18.14 1.01 -1.52
N PRO A 277 17.23 1.96 -1.82
CA PRO A 277 17.43 2.86 -2.94
C PRO A 277 18.53 3.88 -2.66
N ARG A 278 19.07 4.48 -3.72
CA ARG A 278 19.95 5.66 -3.58
C ARG A 278 19.18 6.77 -2.87
N HIS A 279 19.72 7.26 -1.76
CA HIS A 279 19.10 8.33 -0.98
C HIS A 279 20.18 9.17 -0.28
N ARG A 280 20.13 10.49 -0.46
CA ARG A 280 21.19 11.42 -0.03
C ARG A 280 22.55 10.95 -0.59
N ASP A 281 23.60 10.89 0.23
CA ASP A 281 24.96 10.50 -0.17
C ASP A 281 25.21 8.99 -0.11
N ARG A 282 24.15 8.16 -0.08
CA ARG A 282 24.27 6.71 0.05
C ARG A 282 24.05 6.01 -1.27
N GLU A 283 24.97 5.11 -1.59
CA GLU A 283 24.85 4.22 -2.74
C GLU A 283 23.69 3.22 -2.57
N PRO A 284 23.03 2.84 -3.66
CA PRO A 284 21.94 1.87 -3.62
C PRO A 284 22.46 0.48 -3.26
N VAL A 285 21.72 -0.23 -2.42
CA VAL A 285 21.96 -1.64 -2.06
C VAL A 285 20.98 -2.50 -2.85
N ARG A 286 21.50 -3.50 -3.58
CA ARG A 286 20.72 -4.38 -4.48
C ARG A 286 20.99 -5.87 -4.22
N GLN A 287 21.34 -6.22 -2.99
CA GLN A 287 21.73 -7.59 -2.63
C GLN A 287 20.57 -8.57 -2.81
N VAL A 288 19.35 -8.19 -2.41
CA VAL A 288 18.15 -9.04 -2.61
C VAL A 288 17.90 -9.32 -4.09
N ARG A 289 18.04 -8.32 -4.97
CA ARG A 289 17.92 -8.52 -6.42
C ARG A 289 18.93 -9.54 -6.93
N ALA A 290 20.20 -9.41 -6.52
CA ALA A 290 21.26 -10.35 -6.88
C ALA A 290 20.98 -11.76 -6.32
N LEU A 291 20.50 -11.85 -5.07
CA LEU A 291 20.13 -13.11 -4.44
C LEU A 291 19.02 -13.83 -5.20
N VAL A 292 17.94 -13.12 -5.55
CA VAL A 292 16.83 -13.68 -6.34
C VAL A 292 17.30 -14.15 -7.71
N GLU A 293 18.15 -13.38 -8.38
CA GLU A 293 18.73 -13.78 -9.66
C GLU A 293 19.61 -15.03 -9.52
N ASP A 294 20.51 -15.05 -8.53
CA ASP A 294 21.45 -16.15 -8.30
C ASP A 294 20.72 -17.44 -7.91
N THR A 295 19.68 -17.36 -7.07
CA THR A 295 18.86 -18.51 -6.68
C THR A 295 18.08 -19.09 -7.86
N ILE A 296 17.47 -18.24 -8.71
CA ILE A 296 16.79 -18.71 -9.94
C ILE A 296 17.80 -19.37 -10.89
N ARG A 297 18.97 -18.74 -11.10
CA ARG A 297 20.01 -19.28 -11.99
C ARG A 297 20.61 -20.58 -11.47
N ALA A 298 20.72 -20.74 -10.16
CA ALA A 298 21.26 -21.95 -9.53
C ALA A 298 20.32 -23.15 -9.65
N ALA A 299 19.01 -22.93 -9.70
CA ALA A 299 18.00 -24.00 -9.72
C ALA A 299 18.20 -25.01 -10.88
N ARG A 300 18.17 -26.30 -10.54
CA ARG A 300 18.34 -27.45 -11.45
C ARG A 300 17.20 -28.45 -11.39
N ARG A 301 16.61 -28.70 -10.22
CA ARG A 301 15.56 -29.70 -10.01
C ARG A 301 14.21 -29.07 -9.70
N HIS A 302 14.14 -28.23 -8.68
CA HIS A 302 12.90 -27.60 -8.21
C HIS A 302 13.14 -26.19 -7.71
N LEU A 303 12.32 -25.27 -8.19
CA LEU A 303 12.21 -23.91 -7.70
C LEU A 303 10.77 -23.71 -7.19
N TYR A 304 10.61 -23.69 -5.87
CA TYR A 304 9.34 -23.40 -5.21
C TYR A 304 9.32 -21.96 -4.71
N ILE A 305 8.34 -21.17 -5.12
CA ILE A 305 8.20 -19.77 -4.76
C ILE A 305 6.81 -19.54 -4.17
N GLU A 306 6.74 -18.79 -3.08
CA GLU A 306 5.51 -18.15 -2.64
C GLU A 306 5.71 -16.64 -2.64
N ASN A 307 4.87 -15.91 -3.38
CA ASN A 307 5.00 -14.46 -3.43
C ASN A 307 3.69 -13.71 -3.68
N GLN A 308 3.50 -12.61 -2.94
CA GLN A 308 2.37 -11.69 -3.10
C GLN A 308 2.31 -11.07 -4.51
N TYR A 309 3.46 -10.69 -5.06
CA TYR A 309 3.55 -10.06 -6.38
C TYR A 309 4.53 -10.80 -7.28
N LEU A 310 4.19 -10.88 -8.57
CA LEU A 310 5.03 -11.49 -9.60
C LEU A 310 5.02 -10.59 -10.83
N THR A 311 5.89 -9.58 -10.82
CA THR A 311 5.93 -8.50 -11.82
C THR A 311 7.35 -8.03 -12.18
N ALA A 312 8.38 -8.45 -11.42
CA ALA A 312 9.75 -7.99 -11.60
C ALA A 312 10.35 -8.44 -12.93
N THR A 313 11.04 -7.50 -13.60
CA THR A 313 11.72 -7.73 -14.88
C THR A 313 12.83 -8.77 -14.75
N VAL A 314 13.66 -8.68 -13.70
CA VAL A 314 14.76 -9.62 -13.43
C VAL A 314 14.25 -11.05 -13.28
N VAL A 315 13.09 -11.23 -12.62
CA VAL A 315 12.46 -12.54 -12.39
C VAL A 315 11.91 -13.10 -13.70
N ARG A 316 11.21 -12.27 -14.48
CA ARG A 316 10.73 -12.66 -15.82
C ARG A 316 11.87 -13.17 -16.69
N GLU A 317 12.96 -12.40 -16.79
CA GLU A 317 14.09 -12.72 -17.66
C GLU A 317 14.84 -13.98 -17.23
N THR A 318 15.15 -14.10 -15.94
CA THR A 318 15.87 -15.26 -15.41
C THR A 318 15.04 -16.53 -15.43
N LEU A 319 13.75 -16.48 -15.06
CA LEU A 319 12.86 -17.64 -15.16
C LEU A 319 12.61 -18.06 -16.60
N SER A 320 12.36 -17.12 -17.52
CA SER A 320 12.21 -17.45 -18.95
C SER A 320 13.44 -18.16 -19.50
N ALA A 321 14.65 -17.70 -19.14
CA ALA A 321 15.89 -18.37 -19.55
C ALA A 321 16.01 -19.79 -18.97
N ARG A 322 15.64 -20.00 -17.69
CA ARG A 322 15.68 -21.34 -17.07
C ARG A 322 14.59 -22.28 -17.62
N LEU A 323 13.40 -21.79 -17.91
CA LEU A 323 12.30 -22.57 -18.49
C LEU A 323 12.58 -22.98 -19.95
N ALA A 324 13.33 -22.15 -20.69
CA ALA A 324 13.76 -22.47 -22.05
C ALA A 324 14.93 -23.47 -22.13
N ASP A 325 15.63 -23.72 -21.02
CA ASP A 325 16.73 -24.68 -20.95
C ASP A 325 16.21 -26.13 -20.82
N ALA A 326 16.74 -27.04 -21.64
CA ALA A 326 16.45 -28.47 -21.57
C ALA A 326 16.80 -29.08 -20.20
N HIS A 327 17.76 -28.51 -19.47
CA HIS A 327 18.14 -28.91 -18.11
C HIS A 327 17.67 -27.90 -17.05
N GLY A 328 16.60 -27.15 -17.36
CA GLY A 328 15.88 -26.28 -16.44
C GLY A 328 15.16 -27.03 -15.30
N PRO A 329 14.89 -26.35 -14.17
CA PRO A 329 14.15 -26.92 -13.04
C PRO A 329 12.65 -26.98 -13.32
N ASP A 330 11.93 -27.78 -12.54
CA ASP A 330 10.50 -27.55 -12.31
C ASP A 330 10.32 -26.25 -11.52
N VAL A 331 9.41 -25.38 -11.98
CA VAL A 331 9.10 -24.10 -11.34
C VAL A 331 7.66 -24.13 -10.85
N THR A 332 7.47 -24.02 -9.53
CA THR A 332 6.16 -23.88 -8.89
C THR A 332 6.09 -22.52 -8.22
N ILE A 333 5.09 -21.71 -8.58
CA ILE A 333 4.86 -20.41 -7.95
C ILE A 333 3.46 -20.40 -7.35
N VAL A 334 3.35 -20.16 -6.04
CA VAL A 334 2.11 -19.94 -5.32
C VAL A 334 1.93 -18.42 -5.12
N ALA A 335 0.78 -17.91 -5.57
CA ALA A 335 0.46 -16.48 -5.57
C ALA A 335 -0.99 -16.27 -5.12
N PRO A 336 -1.36 -15.06 -4.67
CA PRO A 336 -2.75 -14.78 -4.29
C PRO A 336 -3.66 -14.86 -5.52
N ARG A 337 -4.91 -15.36 -5.37
CA ARG A 337 -5.86 -15.44 -6.50
C ARG A 337 -6.16 -14.04 -7.05
N VAL A 338 -6.49 -13.10 -6.15
CA VAL A 338 -6.79 -11.70 -6.44
C VAL A 338 -5.88 -10.79 -5.63
N GLN A 339 -5.63 -9.58 -6.13
CA GLN A 339 -4.88 -8.55 -5.42
C GLN A 339 -5.80 -7.74 -4.49
N SER A 340 -5.27 -7.29 -3.36
CA SER A 340 -6.02 -6.46 -2.42
C SER A 340 -6.28 -5.08 -3.01
N GLY A 341 -7.55 -4.76 -3.27
CA GLY A 341 -7.98 -3.46 -3.77
C GLY A 341 -8.11 -3.38 -5.29
N TRP A 342 -9.12 -2.62 -5.75
CA TRP A 342 -9.46 -2.50 -7.17
C TRP A 342 -8.33 -1.89 -8.00
N LEU A 343 -7.55 -0.97 -7.42
CA LEU A 343 -6.45 -0.29 -8.11
C LEU A 343 -5.25 -1.22 -8.33
N GLN A 344 -4.92 -2.03 -7.31
CA GLN A 344 -3.88 -3.03 -7.39
C GLN A 344 -4.26 -4.14 -8.38
N GLU A 345 -5.52 -4.58 -8.41
CA GLU A 345 -6.00 -5.55 -9.40
C GLU A 345 -5.88 -4.99 -10.83
N ALA A 346 -6.32 -3.74 -11.05
CA ALA A 346 -6.25 -3.08 -12.35
C ALA A 346 -4.82 -2.73 -12.82
N THR A 347 -3.81 -2.82 -11.94
CA THR A 347 -2.42 -2.48 -12.27
C THR A 347 -1.48 -3.69 -12.14
N MET A 348 -1.23 -4.15 -10.91
CA MET A 348 -0.37 -5.30 -10.61
C MET A 348 -0.92 -6.60 -11.19
N GLY A 349 -2.24 -6.76 -11.25
CA GLY A 349 -2.89 -7.91 -11.90
C GLY A 349 -2.56 -8.01 -13.39
N VAL A 350 -2.57 -6.88 -14.11
CA VAL A 350 -2.20 -6.80 -15.53
C VAL A 350 -0.72 -7.13 -15.73
N LEU A 351 0.17 -6.56 -14.90
CA LEU A 351 1.61 -6.85 -14.98
C LEU A 351 1.92 -8.34 -14.71
N ARG A 352 1.23 -8.94 -13.74
CA ARG A 352 1.35 -10.38 -13.45
C ARG A 352 0.91 -11.23 -14.63
N ALA A 353 -0.21 -10.89 -15.25
CA ALA A 353 -0.72 -11.62 -16.41
C ALA A 353 0.24 -11.54 -17.61
N ARG A 354 0.83 -10.38 -17.89
CA ARG A 354 1.87 -10.22 -18.93
C ARG A 354 3.11 -11.08 -18.64
N LEU A 355 3.58 -11.08 -17.38
CA LEU A 355 4.70 -11.91 -16.96
C LEU A 355 4.36 -13.39 -17.08
N HIS A 356 3.17 -13.81 -16.61
CA HIS A 356 2.69 -15.19 -16.72
C HIS A 356 2.64 -15.68 -18.18
N ALA A 357 2.10 -14.88 -19.10
CA ALA A 357 2.07 -15.20 -20.53
C ALA A 357 3.48 -15.37 -21.11
N THR A 358 4.44 -14.54 -20.67
CA THR A 358 5.85 -14.65 -21.07
C THR A 358 6.47 -15.96 -20.57
N LEU A 359 6.22 -16.35 -19.32
CA LEU A 359 6.74 -17.60 -18.75
C LEU A 359 6.13 -18.82 -19.42
N LYS A 360 4.81 -18.84 -19.66
CA LYS A 360 4.13 -19.88 -20.44
C LYS A 360 4.74 -20.05 -21.82
N SER A 361 5.02 -18.93 -22.50
CA SER A 361 5.62 -18.95 -23.84
C SER A 361 7.08 -19.45 -23.85
N ALA A 362 7.81 -19.23 -22.75
CA ALA A 362 9.19 -19.68 -22.59
C ALA A 362 9.29 -21.15 -22.17
N ASP A 363 8.27 -21.69 -21.52
CA ASP A 363 8.25 -23.07 -21.03
C ASP A 363 8.02 -24.08 -22.16
N ARG A 364 9.11 -24.66 -22.66
CA ARG A 364 9.10 -25.65 -23.75
C ARG A 364 8.95 -27.09 -23.25
N PHE A 365 9.04 -27.32 -21.94
CA PHE A 365 9.18 -28.65 -21.35
C PHE A 365 8.12 -28.97 -20.28
N ASP A 366 7.05 -28.17 -20.24
CA ASP A 366 5.96 -28.28 -19.25
C ASP A 366 6.50 -28.29 -17.81
N ARG A 367 7.32 -27.30 -17.47
CA ARG A 367 7.99 -27.14 -16.16
C ARG A 367 7.36 -26.08 -15.29
N TYR A 368 6.45 -25.26 -15.80
CA TYR A 368 5.93 -24.11 -15.07
C TYR A 368 4.52 -24.36 -14.51
N ARG A 369 4.32 -24.03 -13.23
CA ARG A 369 3.01 -24.00 -12.58
C ARG A 369 2.85 -22.67 -11.83
N LEU A 370 1.79 -21.92 -12.14
CA LEU A 370 1.32 -20.79 -11.33
C LEU A 370 0.04 -21.22 -10.61
N LEU A 371 0.07 -21.20 -9.28
CA LEU A 371 -0.94 -21.80 -8.42
C LEU A 371 -1.44 -20.79 -7.38
N TYR A 372 -2.60 -21.07 -6.80
CA TYR A 372 -3.12 -20.36 -5.63
C TYR A 372 -3.76 -21.35 -4.64
N PRO A 373 -3.70 -21.09 -3.31
CA PRO A 373 -4.35 -21.95 -2.33
C PRO A 373 -5.88 -21.79 -2.36
N HIS A 374 -6.58 -22.91 -2.29
CA HIS A 374 -8.03 -22.97 -2.20
C HIS A 374 -8.46 -23.78 -0.98
N VAL A 375 -9.49 -23.27 -0.30
CA VAL A 375 -10.21 -23.93 0.79
C VAL A 375 -11.70 -23.82 0.48
N ASP A 376 -12.46 -24.86 0.80
CA ASP A 376 -13.92 -24.84 0.64
C ASP A 376 -14.56 -23.78 1.53
N GLY A 377 -15.71 -23.24 1.10
CA GLY A 377 -16.46 -22.25 1.87
C GLY A 377 -16.00 -20.80 1.72
N LEU A 378 -14.93 -20.52 0.98
CA LEU A 378 -14.42 -19.15 0.79
C LEU A 378 -15.34 -18.22 -0.04
N GLY A 379 -16.26 -18.78 -0.83
CA GLY A 379 -17.05 -18.00 -1.78
C GLY A 379 -16.15 -17.18 -2.72
N ASP A 380 -16.33 -15.86 -2.72
CA ASP A 380 -15.52 -14.92 -3.52
C ASP A 380 -14.18 -14.54 -2.86
N ALA A 381 -13.91 -14.98 -1.63
CA ALA A 381 -12.63 -14.73 -0.96
C ALA A 381 -11.52 -15.64 -1.49
N CYS A 382 -10.29 -15.41 -1.04
CA CYS A 382 -9.16 -16.31 -1.25
C CYS A 382 -8.26 -16.31 -0.01
N VAL A 383 -7.44 -17.35 0.12
CA VAL A 383 -6.28 -17.28 1.01
C VAL A 383 -5.33 -16.24 0.43
N ASN A 384 -5.11 -15.16 1.17
CA ASN A 384 -4.24 -14.07 0.74
C ASN A 384 -2.78 -14.48 0.97
N VAL A 385 -2.10 -14.94 -0.08
CA VAL A 385 -0.68 -15.28 -0.04
C VAL A 385 0.13 -13.99 0.02
N HIS A 386 0.65 -13.69 1.21
CA HIS A 386 1.51 -12.54 1.48
C HIS A 386 2.96 -12.93 1.72
N SER A 387 3.29 -14.23 1.78
CA SER A 387 4.66 -14.73 1.89
C SER A 387 5.58 -14.16 0.82
N LYS A 388 6.87 -14.05 1.17
CA LYS A 388 7.96 -13.78 0.23
C LYS A 388 9.06 -14.80 0.47
N LEU A 389 8.85 -15.98 -0.10
CA LEU A 389 9.66 -17.17 0.13
C LEU A 389 10.10 -17.80 -1.18
N GLN A 390 11.32 -18.31 -1.19
CA GLN A 390 11.88 -19.07 -2.31
C GLN A 390 12.67 -20.25 -1.77
N ILE A 391 12.43 -21.45 -2.29
CA ILE A 391 13.20 -22.67 -2.01
C ILE A 391 13.78 -23.20 -3.31
N VAL A 392 15.09 -23.44 -3.32
CA VAL A 392 15.84 -23.87 -4.51
C VAL A 392 16.52 -25.19 -4.24
N ASP A 393 16.09 -26.24 -4.93
CA ASP A 393 16.68 -27.59 -4.92
C ASP A 393 16.90 -28.21 -3.54
N ASP A 394 16.15 -27.73 -2.54
CA ASP A 394 16.39 -27.98 -1.11
C ASP A 394 17.78 -27.51 -0.61
N GLU A 395 18.53 -26.79 -1.43
CA GLU A 395 19.87 -26.25 -1.15
C GLU A 395 19.83 -24.86 -0.54
N CYS A 396 18.77 -24.10 -0.79
CA CYS A 396 18.60 -22.77 -0.27
C CYS A 396 17.14 -22.48 0.01
N ILE A 397 16.88 -21.82 1.13
CA ILE A 397 15.61 -21.16 1.43
C ILE A 397 15.86 -19.68 1.71
N VAL A 398 15.10 -18.81 1.06
CA VAL A 398 15.09 -17.37 1.27
C VAL A 398 13.74 -16.97 1.85
N ILE A 399 13.76 -16.22 2.96
CA ILE A 399 12.58 -15.70 3.65
C ILE A 399 12.79 -14.22 3.91
N GLY A 400 11.81 -13.35 3.65
CA GLY A 400 11.96 -11.94 3.94
C GLY A 400 10.75 -11.10 3.62
N SER A 401 10.99 -9.81 3.40
CA SER A 401 9.96 -8.82 3.09
C SER A 401 9.81 -8.51 1.59
N ALA A 402 10.77 -8.93 0.76
CA ALA A 402 10.87 -8.51 -0.64
C ALA A 402 9.92 -9.25 -1.58
N ASN A 403 8.99 -8.52 -2.19
CA ASN A 403 8.12 -9.07 -3.22
C ASN A 403 8.89 -9.28 -4.54
N LEU A 404 8.40 -10.15 -5.43
CA LEU A 404 8.95 -10.26 -6.80
C LEU A 404 8.36 -9.18 -7.72
N ASN A 405 8.46 -7.92 -7.30
CA ASN A 405 8.17 -6.71 -8.07
C ASN A 405 9.42 -5.81 -8.16
N ASN A 406 9.49 -4.93 -9.15
CA ASN A 406 10.64 -4.05 -9.32
C ASN A 406 10.85 -3.15 -8.09
N ARG A 407 9.77 -2.73 -7.43
CA ARG A 407 9.85 -1.96 -6.18
C ARG A 407 10.74 -2.62 -5.13
N SER A 408 10.51 -3.87 -4.78
CA SER A 408 11.28 -4.57 -3.74
C SER A 408 12.70 -4.91 -4.21
N MET A 409 12.92 -5.02 -5.53
CA MET A 409 14.24 -5.29 -6.09
C MET A 409 15.16 -4.07 -6.08
N VAL A 410 14.63 -2.84 -6.08
CA VAL A 410 15.46 -1.63 -6.29
C VAL A 410 15.05 -0.37 -5.51
N LEU A 411 13.80 -0.24 -5.08
CA LEU A 411 13.20 1.02 -4.65
C LEU A 411 12.81 1.03 -3.17
N ASP A 412 12.06 0.03 -2.71
CA ASP A 412 11.63 -0.08 -1.33
C ASP A 412 12.77 -0.67 -0.48
N THR A 413 12.85 -0.28 0.79
CA THR A 413 13.85 -0.91 1.67
C THR A 413 13.35 -2.27 2.11
N GLU A 414 14.14 -3.31 1.88
CA GLU A 414 13.78 -4.71 2.14
C GLU A 414 14.85 -5.43 2.96
N CYS A 415 14.49 -6.58 3.53
CA CYS A 415 15.41 -7.50 4.21
C CYS A 415 15.01 -8.95 3.93
N CYS A 416 15.97 -9.77 3.56
CA CYS A 416 15.81 -11.20 3.36
C CYS A 416 16.91 -11.97 4.08
N ILE A 417 16.56 -13.16 4.57
CA ILE A 417 17.44 -14.13 5.19
C ILE A 417 17.52 -15.34 4.27
N ALA A 418 18.74 -15.76 3.95
CA ALA A 418 19.02 -16.93 3.16
C ALA A 418 19.72 -17.98 4.02
N LEU A 419 19.10 -19.14 4.19
CA LEU A 419 19.74 -20.33 4.72
C LEU A 419 20.18 -21.19 3.54
N VAL A 420 21.44 -21.61 3.52
CA VAL A 420 22.01 -22.45 2.47
C VAL A 420 22.60 -23.72 3.06
N ALA A 421 22.43 -24.84 2.35
CA ALA A 421 22.97 -26.12 2.79
C ALA A 421 24.49 -26.20 2.62
N ALA A 422 25.04 -25.55 1.59
CA ALA A 422 26.49 -25.49 1.33
C ALA A 422 27.20 -26.87 1.38
N GLY A 423 26.52 -27.92 0.90
CA GLY A 423 27.03 -29.29 0.90
C GLY A 423 26.73 -30.09 2.17
N GLU A 424 26.06 -29.51 3.18
CA GLU A 424 25.65 -30.22 4.41
C GLU A 424 24.30 -30.94 4.22
N PRO A 425 24.27 -32.29 4.22
CA PRO A 425 23.03 -33.05 3.96
C PRO A 425 21.94 -32.80 5.00
N ARG A 426 22.32 -32.52 6.27
CA ARG A 426 21.36 -32.22 7.35
C ARG A 426 20.53 -30.96 7.05
N ILE A 427 21.18 -29.92 6.51
CA ILE A 427 20.52 -28.65 6.21
C ILE A 427 19.65 -28.83 4.97
N ARG A 428 20.13 -29.55 3.96
CA ARG A 428 19.34 -29.90 2.78
C ARG A 428 18.05 -30.65 3.15
N ALA A 429 18.15 -31.67 4.00
CA ALA A 429 17.00 -32.42 4.48
C ALA A 429 16.03 -31.55 5.28
N ALA A 430 16.54 -30.63 6.11
CA ALA A 430 15.69 -29.70 6.84
C ALA A 430 14.94 -28.74 5.90
N ILE A 431 15.62 -28.17 4.89
CA ILE A 431 14.98 -27.30 3.88
C ILE A 431 13.88 -28.07 3.11
N ALA A 432 14.14 -29.33 2.73
CA ALA A 432 13.14 -30.19 2.11
C ALA A 432 11.91 -30.37 3.02
N GLY A 433 12.12 -30.64 4.32
CA GLY A 433 11.05 -30.74 5.31
C GLY A 433 10.25 -29.44 5.51
N LEU A 434 10.91 -28.27 5.38
CA LEU A 434 10.23 -26.97 5.40
C LEU A 434 9.33 -26.78 4.17
N ARG A 435 9.81 -27.14 2.97
CA ARG A 435 9.01 -27.15 1.74
C ARG A 435 7.80 -28.08 1.86
N GLU A 436 8.03 -29.29 2.37
CA GLU A 436 6.98 -30.30 2.54
C GLU A 436 5.92 -29.83 3.54
N ARG A 437 6.29 -29.09 4.59
CA ARG A 437 5.35 -28.47 5.52
C ARG A 437 4.45 -27.42 4.85
N LEU A 438 5.02 -26.53 4.04
CA LEU A 438 4.25 -25.51 3.29
C LEU A 438 3.31 -26.17 2.26
N LEU A 439 3.81 -27.15 1.52
CA LEU A 439 2.99 -27.87 0.54
C LEU A 439 1.88 -28.69 1.22
N ALA A 440 2.19 -29.36 2.33
CA ALA A 440 1.23 -30.13 3.10
C ALA A 440 0.10 -29.26 3.65
N GLU A 441 0.44 -28.05 4.11
CA GLU A 441 -0.53 -27.02 4.45
C GLU A 441 -1.41 -26.70 3.23
N HIS A 442 -0.87 -26.17 2.13
CA HIS A 442 -1.68 -25.77 0.97
C HIS A 442 -2.54 -26.90 0.39
N LEU A 443 -2.02 -28.13 0.41
CA LEU A 443 -2.69 -29.31 -0.13
C LEU A 443 -3.58 -30.02 0.90
N GLY A 444 -3.66 -29.58 2.16
CA GLY A 444 -4.44 -30.28 3.20
C GLY A 444 -4.05 -31.75 3.33
N THR A 445 -2.75 -32.01 3.53
CA THR A 445 -2.18 -33.35 3.71
C THR A 445 -1.03 -33.31 4.72
N THR A 446 -0.19 -34.34 4.78
CA THR A 446 0.95 -34.41 5.69
C THR A 446 2.29 -34.20 4.96
N PRO A 447 3.33 -33.67 5.63
CA PRO A 447 4.67 -33.56 5.03
C PRO A 447 5.20 -34.90 4.51
N ALA A 448 4.95 -36.00 5.23
CA ALA A 448 5.35 -37.35 4.82
C ALA A 448 4.71 -37.77 3.48
N THR A 449 3.44 -37.40 3.25
CA THR A 449 2.77 -37.65 1.96
C THR A 449 3.42 -36.86 0.84
N ILE A 450 3.81 -35.60 1.07
CA ILE A 450 4.54 -34.79 0.08
C ILE A 450 5.90 -35.43 -0.22
N ALA A 451 6.66 -35.78 0.81
CA ALA A 451 7.98 -36.41 0.68
C ALA A 451 7.91 -37.71 -0.14
N ALA A 452 6.94 -38.58 0.17
CA ALA A 452 6.72 -39.83 -0.56
C ALA A 452 6.39 -39.59 -2.04
N ALA A 453 5.51 -38.62 -2.33
CA ALA A 453 5.16 -38.27 -3.70
C ALA A 453 6.36 -37.70 -4.47
N PHE A 454 7.18 -36.86 -3.85
CA PHE A 454 8.38 -36.27 -4.46
C PHE A 454 9.50 -37.30 -4.67
N ALA A 455 9.56 -38.35 -3.86
CA ALA A 455 10.51 -39.45 -4.02
C ALA A 455 10.09 -40.43 -5.13
N GLN A 456 8.78 -40.64 -5.33
CA GLN A 456 8.25 -41.55 -6.34
C GLN A 456 8.14 -40.89 -7.73
N ALA A 457 7.84 -39.60 -7.78
CA ALA A 457 7.74 -38.87 -9.04
C ALA A 457 9.13 -38.56 -9.60
N GLY A 458 9.30 -38.76 -10.91
CA GLY A 458 10.52 -38.30 -11.61
C GLY A 458 10.67 -36.77 -11.65
N ARG A 459 9.59 -36.03 -11.38
CA ARG A 459 9.53 -34.56 -11.43
C ARG A 459 8.64 -33.97 -10.31
N PRO A 460 9.11 -32.94 -9.57
CA PRO A 460 8.34 -32.29 -8.51
C PRO A 460 6.93 -31.81 -8.92
N ASN A 461 6.79 -31.17 -10.09
CA ASN A 461 5.49 -30.70 -10.55
C ASN A 461 4.54 -31.85 -10.92
N ALA A 462 5.05 -32.99 -11.36
CA ALA A 462 4.24 -34.18 -11.58
C ALA A 462 3.69 -34.74 -10.25
N ALA A 463 4.49 -34.75 -9.18
CA ALA A 463 4.00 -35.08 -7.84
C ALA A 463 2.90 -34.11 -7.37
N LEU A 464 3.11 -32.80 -7.57
CA LEU A 464 2.14 -31.78 -7.20
C LEU A 464 0.84 -31.90 -8.01
N ASP A 465 0.92 -32.20 -9.31
CA ASP A 465 -0.23 -32.39 -10.18
C ASP A 465 -1.10 -33.57 -9.71
N LEU A 466 -0.48 -34.65 -9.24
CA LEU A 466 -1.20 -35.79 -8.64
C LEU A 466 -1.83 -35.41 -7.29
N LEU A 467 -1.07 -34.76 -6.41
CA LEU A 467 -1.53 -34.42 -5.06
C LEU A 467 -2.67 -33.39 -5.05
N ARG A 468 -2.69 -32.48 -6.04
CA ARG A 468 -3.72 -31.44 -6.15
C ARG A 468 -5.01 -31.90 -6.81
N ALA A 469 -5.00 -33.07 -7.47
CA ALA A 469 -6.13 -33.65 -8.18
C ALA A 469 -7.17 -34.26 -7.21
N LYS A 470 -7.70 -33.43 -6.31
CA LYS A 470 -8.70 -33.80 -5.31
C LYS A 470 -9.66 -32.63 -5.02
N PRO A 471 -10.89 -32.92 -4.59
CA PRO A 471 -11.79 -31.88 -4.08
C PRO A 471 -11.31 -31.34 -2.74
N GLY A 472 -11.88 -30.21 -2.32
CA GLY A 472 -11.56 -29.57 -1.05
C GLY A 472 -10.31 -28.71 -1.07
N ARG A 473 -9.58 -28.74 0.06
CA ARG A 473 -8.35 -27.98 0.24
C ARG A 473 -7.26 -28.44 -0.72
N THR A 474 -6.80 -27.55 -1.59
CA THR A 474 -5.83 -27.86 -2.64
C THR A 474 -5.20 -26.60 -3.24
N LEU A 475 -4.17 -26.78 -4.07
CA LEU A 475 -3.62 -25.74 -4.93
C LEU A 475 -4.30 -25.77 -6.31
N ARG A 476 -4.92 -24.66 -6.72
CA ARG A 476 -5.56 -24.53 -8.03
C ARG A 476 -4.70 -23.73 -9.00
N THR A 477 -4.81 -24.02 -10.30
CA THR A 477 -4.10 -23.26 -11.34
C THR A 477 -4.62 -21.82 -11.39
N LEU A 478 -3.70 -20.86 -11.33
CA LEU A 478 -3.97 -19.45 -11.60
C LEU A 478 -3.58 -19.14 -13.04
N ASP A 479 -4.55 -18.82 -13.89
CA ASP A 479 -4.31 -18.43 -15.29
C ASP A 479 -4.86 -17.00 -15.52
N PRO A 480 -4.12 -15.96 -15.10
CA PRO A 480 -4.60 -14.59 -15.18
C PRO A 480 -4.60 -14.11 -16.64
N ALA A 481 -5.77 -13.73 -17.14
CA ALA A 481 -5.94 -13.15 -18.47
C ALA A 481 -6.09 -11.62 -18.39
N VAL A 482 -5.52 -10.90 -19.37
CA VAL A 482 -5.73 -9.45 -19.50
C VAL A 482 -6.82 -9.20 -20.53
N ALA A 483 -7.90 -8.51 -20.14
CA ALA A 483 -8.85 -7.99 -21.11
C ALA A 483 -8.14 -6.93 -21.98
N PRO A 484 -8.21 -6.99 -23.33
CA PRO A 484 -7.49 -6.07 -24.23
C PRO A 484 -7.71 -4.58 -23.91
N GLN A 485 -8.89 -4.25 -23.39
CA GLN A 485 -9.26 -2.89 -22.98
C GLN A 485 -8.52 -2.40 -21.73
N LEU A 486 -8.23 -3.29 -20.77
CA LEU A 486 -7.43 -2.98 -19.58
C LEU A 486 -5.94 -2.95 -19.91
N ASP A 487 -5.49 -3.82 -20.82
CA ASP A 487 -4.09 -3.85 -21.28
C ASP A 487 -3.66 -2.52 -21.90
N ALA A 488 -4.55 -1.93 -22.71
CA ALA A 488 -4.34 -0.63 -23.36
C ALA A 488 -4.35 0.56 -22.38
N LEU A 489 -4.97 0.40 -21.20
CA LEU A 489 -5.09 1.45 -20.18
C LEU A 489 -3.92 1.48 -19.18
N VAL A 490 -3.12 0.41 -19.10
CA VAL A 490 -1.94 0.33 -18.23
C VAL A 490 -0.70 0.68 -19.05
N PRO A 491 -0.17 1.92 -18.94
CA PRO A 491 1.04 2.29 -19.65
C PRO A 491 2.19 1.40 -19.20
N VAL A 492 3.14 1.16 -20.11
CA VAL A 492 4.38 0.39 -19.93
C VAL A 492 4.91 0.50 -18.49
N SER A 493 5.21 -0.67 -17.91
CA SER A 493 5.60 -1.01 -16.52
C SER A 493 6.31 0.05 -15.67
N ALA A 494 7.09 0.95 -16.27
CA ALA A 494 7.89 1.99 -15.63
C ALA A 494 7.13 2.97 -14.70
N ARG A 495 5.80 3.09 -14.78
CA ARG A 495 5.03 4.08 -14.00
C ARG A 495 4.39 3.55 -12.72
N LEU A 496 4.15 2.25 -12.62
CA LEU A 496 3.40 1.61 -11.53
C LEU A 496 4.28 0.70 -10.67
N ASP A 497 5.26 0.06 -11.29
CA ASP A 497 6.31 -0.73 -10.65
C ASP A 497 7.69 -0.26 -11.16
N PRO A 498 8.13 0.94 -10.74
CA PRO A 498 9.32 1.58 -11.28
C PRO A 498 10.60 0.84 -10.89
N GLU A 499 11.52 0.70 -11.86
CA GLU A 499 12.86 0.11 -11.66
C GLU A 499 13.90 1.09 -11.08
N GLN A 500 13.54 2.37 -10.94
CA GLN A 500 14.42 3.42 -10.40
C GLN A 500 13.62 4.40 -9.53
N PRO A 501 14.27 5.03 -8.52
CA PRO A 501 13.67 6.15 -7.81
C PRO A 501 13.24 7.25 -8.77
N ILE A 502 12.05 7.78 -8.54
CA ILE A 502 11.49 8.85 -9.38
C ILE A 502 12.22 10.15 -9.02
N GLU A 503 13.15 10.60 -9.87
CA GLU A 503 13.84 11.88 -9.68
C GLU A 503 12.86 13.05 -9.81
N PRO A 504 12.90 14.07 -8.92
CA PRO A 504 12.00 15.22 -8.96
C PRO A 504 12.00 15.92 -10.33
N ASP A 505 13.18 16.08 -10.91
CA ASP A 505 13.38 16.74 -12.20
C ASP A 505 12.92 15.88 -13.38
N ARG A 506 13.04 14.55 -13.28
CA ARG A 506 12.56 13.62 -14.32
C ARG A 506 11.03 13.52 -14.30
N PHE A 507 10.42 13.56 -13.12
CA PHE A 507 8.97 13.68 -12.97
C PHE A 507 8.42 15.01 -13.51
N VAL A 508 9.18 16.10 -13.44
CA VAL A 508 8.79 17.37 -14.06
C VAL A 508 9.10 17.38 -15.56
N ARG A 509 10.24 16.86 -16.02
CA ARG A 509 10.63 16.85 -17.44
C ARG A 509 9.90 15.81 -18.29
N GLU A 510 9.43 14.69 -17.73
CA GLU A 510 8.62 13.69 -18.43
C GLU A 510 7.12 14.04 -18.47
N PHE A 511 6.66 14.99 -17.64
CA PHE A 511 5.28 15.51 -17.63
C PHE A 511 5.12 16.94 -18.16
N VAL A 512 6.23 17.63 -18.47
CA VAL A 512 6.24 18.97 -19.06
C VAL A 512 7.07 18.90 -20.35
N PRO A 513 6.42 18.96 -21.54
CA PRO A 513 7.16 19.12 -22.79
C PRO A 513 8.03 20.39 -22.68
N ARG A 514 9.30 20.26 -23.06
CA ARG A 514 10.15 21.43 -23.27
C ARG A 514 9.52 22.25 -24.38
N GLU A 515 8.98 23.41 -24.05
CA GLU A 515 9.15 24.60 -24.90
C GLU A 515 8.93 25.92 -24.15
N GLN A 516 10.00 26.71 -24.26
CA GLN A 516 10.15 28.16 -24.19
C GLN A 516 9.99 28.93 -22.86
N HIS A 517 11.12 29.56 -22.53
CA HIS A 517 11.40 30.38 -21.37
C HIS A 517 10.60 31.70 -21.36
N ARG A 518 10.00 32.02 -20.20
CA ARG A 518 9.80 33.40 -19.75
C ARG A 518 10.14 33.49 -18.27
N SER A 519 10.77 34.59 -17.86
CA SER A 519 11.52 34.68 -16.60
C SER A 519 10.68 34.38 -15.35
N LEU A 520 11.32 33.70 -14.39
CA LEU A 520 10.73 33.16 -13.17
C LEU A 520 10.15 34.25 -12.24
N THR A 521 10.64 35.48 -12.33
CA THR A 521 10.22 36.62 -11.50
C THR A 521 8.78 37.05 -11.74
N ALA A 522 8.31 37.08 -13.00
CA ALA A 522 6.90 37.38 -13.30
C ALA A 522 5.95 36.27 -12.83
N ARG A 523 6.45 35.03 -12.73
CA ARG A 523 5.68 33.83 -12.34
C ARG A 523 5.40 33.80 -10.83
N PHE A 524 6.38 34.19 -10.01
CA PHE A 524 6.19 34.29 -8.56
C PHE A 524 5.30 35.48 -8.17
N PHE A 525 5.33 36.56 -8.94
CA PHE A 525 4.45 37.72 -8.70
C PHE A 525 2.97 37.36 -8.91
N VAL A 526 2.62 36.74 -10.04
CA VAL A 526 1.22 36.34 -10.33
C VAL A 526 0.71 35.28 -9.34
N LEU A 527 1.56 34.33 -8.93
CA LEU A 527 1.20 33.32 -7.94
C LEU A 527 1.00 33.93 -6.55
N GLY A 528 1.87 34.88 -6.17
CA GLY A 528 1.72 35.66 -4.94
C GLY A 528 0.42 36.45 -4.92
N THR A 529 0.08 37.15 -6.01
CA THR A 529 -1.16 37.93 -6.12
C THR A 529 -2.40 37.04 -6.04
N ALA A 530 -2.40 35.86 -6.68
CA ALA A 530 -3.54 34.93 -6.64
C ALA A 530 -3.77 34.33 -5.26
N VAL A 531 -2.69 33.95 -4.55
CA VAL A 531 -2.77 33.45 -3.17
C VAL A 531 -3.26 34.55 -2.22
N LEU A 532 -2.78 35.79 -2.41
CA LEU A 532 -3.25 36.94 -1.63
C LEU A 532 -4.72 37.28 -1.91
N LEU A 533 -5.20 37.11 -3.15
CA LEU A 533 -6.61 37.33 -3.50
C LEU A 533 -7.53 36.29 -2.87
N ILE A 534 -7.12 35.01 -2.89
CA ILE A 534 -7.85 33.90 -2.27
C ILE A 534 -7.84 34.06 -0.74
N ALA A 535 -6.70 34.43 -0.16
CA ALA A 535 -6.60 34.73 1.27
C ALA A 535 -7.49 35.93 1.63
N ALA A 536 -7.50 37.00 0.83
CA ALA A 536 -8.35 38.16 1.05
C ALA A 536 -9.85 37.82 0.94
N LEU A 537 -10.26 36.97 -0.02
CA LEU A 537 -11.63 36.46 -0.13
C LEU A 537 -12.01 35.57 1.05
N ALA A 538 -11.11 34.72 1.54
CA ALA A 538 -11.32 33.87 2.70
C ALA A 538 -11.38 34.68 4.01
N LEU A 539 -10.53 35.71 4.15
CA LEU A 539 -10.58 36.66 5.26
C LEU A 539 -11.85 37.52 5.19
N ALA A 540 -12.27 37.99 4.00
CA ALA A 540 -13.54 38.70 3.82
C ALA A 540 -14.73 37.79 4.15
N TRP A 541 -14.69 36.50 3.82
CA TRP A 541 -15.71 35.53 4.21
C TRP A 541 -15.77 35.30 5.72
N ARG A 542 -14.61 35.25 6.39
CA ARG A 542 -14.49 34.97 7.83
C ARG A 542 -14.78 36.18 8.72
N PHE A 543 -14.42 37.38 8.27
CA PHE A 543 -14.41 38.59 9.09
C PHE A 543 -15.37 39.69 8.60
N SER A 544 -16.09 39.50 7.49
CA SER A 544 -17.18 40.40 7.07
C SER A 544 -18.58 39.76 7.26
N PRO A 545 -19.67 40.56 7.21
CA PRO A 545 -21.04 40.06 7.25
C PRO A 545 -21.45 39.18 6.05
N LEU A 546 -20.61 39.04 5.00
CA LEU A 546 -20.92 38.27 3.78
C LEU A 546 -21.29 36.80 4.06
N GLY A 547 -20.67 36.17 5.06
CA GLY A 547 -21.02 34.80 5.47
C GLY A 547 -22.42 34.68 6.12
N LYS A 548 -22.96 35.79 6.68
CA LYS A 548 -24.33 35.86 7.18
C LYS A 548 -25.34 36.15 6.07
N ALA A 549 -24.94 36.84 4.99
CA ALA A 549 -25.77 37.13 3.83
C ALA A 549 -25.91 35.94 2.84
N LEU A 550 -24.97 34.99 2.86
CA LEU A 550 -24.94 33.81 1.98
C LEU A 550 -25.44 32.52 2.66
N ASN A 551 -26.46 32.62 3.51
CA ASN A 551 -27.14 31.46 4.10
C ASN A 551 -28.48 31.15 3.39
N VAL A 552 -29.01 29.94 3.60
CA VAL A 552 -30.25 29.45 2.94
C VAL A 552 -31.41 30.43 3.10
N ALA A 553 -31.58 31.01 4.29
CA ALA A 553 -32.68 31.91 4.62
C ALA A 553 -32.60 33.25 3.86
N SER A 554 -31.41 33.87 3.81
CA SER A 554 -31.20 35.14 3.11
C SER A 554 -31.34 34.99 1.59
N LEU A 555 -30.85 33.88 1.04
CA LEU A 555 -30.99 33.56 -0.37
C LEU A 555 -32.44 33.22 -0.74
N ALA A 556 -33.18 32.53 0.13
CA ALA A 556 -34.60 32.26 -0.08
C ALA A 556 -35.44 33.54 -0.04
N GLN A 557 -35.12 34.48 0.86
CA GLN A 557 -35.79 35.78 0.91
C GLN A 557 -35.47 36.63 -0.33
N ALA A 558 -34.22 36.68 -0.78
CA ALA A 558 -33.85 37.38 -2.02
C ALA A 558 -34.54 36.75 -3.25
N ALA A 559 -34.61 35.42 -3.32
CA ALA A 559 -35.27 34.70 -4.40
C ALA A 559 -36.79 34.88 -4.39
N SER A 560 -37.44 34.99 -3.21
CA SER A 560 -38.88 35.24 -3.12
C SER A 560 -39.25 36.66 -3.55
N HIS A 561 -38.43 37.67 -3.21
CA HIS A 561 -38.58 39.02 -3.74
C HIS A 561 -38.39 39.05 -5.26
N ALA A 562 -37.37 38.36 -5.78
CA ALA A 562 -37.15 38.27 -7.22
C ALA A 562 -38.29 37.53 -7.96
N ALA A 563 -38.95 36.56 -7.31
CA ALA A 563 -40.08 35.81 -7.85
C ALA A 563 -41.32 36.67 -8.13
N GLN A 564 -41.44 37.83 -7.49
CA GLN A 564 -42.56 38.77 -7.67
C GLN A 564 -42.36 39.73 -8.85
N LEU A 565 -41.16 39.76 -9.46
CA LEU A 565 -40.86 40.61 -10.60
C LEU A 565 -41.26 39.93 -11.92
N PRO A 566 -41.75 40.68 -12.92
CA PRO A 566 -42.16 40.12 -14.22
C PRO A 566 -41.00 39.46 -15.00
N GLY A 567 -39.74 39.76 -14.64
CA GLY A 567 -38.54 39.12 -15.19
C GLY A 567 -37.97 37.96 -14.35
N ALA A 568 -38.74 37.42 -13.40
CA ALA A 568 -38.25 36.43 -12.42
C ALA A 568 -37.45 35.25 -13.00
N PRO A 569 -37.86 34.59 -14.10
CA PRO A 569 -37.10 33.47 -14.66
C PRO A 569 -35.71 33.89 -15.15
N ALA A 570 -35.61 35.05 -15.81
CA ALA A 570 -34.35 35.57 -16.34
C ALA A 570 -33.40 36.02 -15.21
N LEU A 571 -33.94 36.66 -14.17
CA LEU A 571 -33.18 37.05 -12.99
C LEU A 571 -32.65 35.84 -12.22
N LEU A 572 -33.44 34.76 -12.14
CA LEU A 572 -33.03 33.52 -11.48
C LEU A 572 -31.92 32.81 -12.28
N LEU A 573 -32.07 32.71 -13.60
CA LEU A 573 -31.01 32.19 -14.50
C LEU A 573 -29.71 32.98 -14.36
N ALA A 574 -29.80 34.32 -14.38
CA ALA A 574 -28.65 35.19 -14.18
C ALA A 574 -28.00 34.99 -12.80
N GLY A 575 -28.82 34.85 -11.75
CA GLY A 575 -28.36 34.56 -10.40
C GLY A 575 -27.59 33.25 -10.30
N TYR A 576 -28.06 32.18 -10.95
CA TYR A 576 -27.34 30.90 -11.02
C TYR A 576 -25.97 31.02 -11.70
N VAL A 577 -25.91 31.74 -12.83
CA VAL A 577 -24.65 31.95 -13.56
C VAL A 577 -23.65 32.75 -12.73
N VAL A 578 -24.10 33.86 -12.11
CA VAL A 578 -23.26 34.71 -11.25
C VAL A 578 -22.77 33.92 -10.04
N ALA A 579 -23.65 33.25 -9.32
CA ALA A 579 -23.32 32.49 -8.13
C ALA A 579 -22.37 31.31 -8.44
N ALA A 580 -22.59 30.58 -9.53
CA ALA A 580 -21.68 29.52 -9.97
C ALA A 580 -20.30 30.07 -10.33
N THR A 581 -20.22 31.25 -10.96
CA THR A 581 -18.94 31.90 -11.28
C THR A 581 -18.18 32.30 -10.02
N LEU A 582 -18.91 32.71 -8.97
CA LEU A 582 -18.37 32.97 -7.63
C LEU A 582 -18.12 31.70 -6.81
N SER A 583 -18.27 30.50 -7.40
CA SER A 583 -18.08 29.20 -6.75
C SER A 583 -19.00 28.94 -5.55
N VAL A 584 -20.18 29.57 -5.53
CA VAL A 584 -21.24 29.24 -4.57
C VAL A 584 -21.73 27.80 -4.84
N PRO A 585 -21.95 26.97 -3.81
CA PRO A 585 -22.42 25.60 -4.00
C PRO A 585 -23.74 25.55 -4.78
N ILE A 586 -23.74 24.86 -5.93
CA ILE A 586 -24.93 24.76 -6.80
C ILE A 586 -26.12 24.09 -6.09
N THR A 587 -25.84 23.17 -5.15
CA THR A 587 -26.85 22.50 -4.32
C THR A 587 -27.63 23.48 -3.47
N LEU A 588 -26.99 24.53 -2.94
CA LEU A 588 -27.63 25.58 -2.16
C LEU A 588 -28.68 26.33 -3.00
N LEU A 589 -28.34 26.66 -4.24
CA LEU A 589 -29.22 27.36 -5.17
C LEU A 589 -30.42 26.49 -5.56
N ILE A 590 -30.18 25.20 -5.83
CA ILE A 590 -31.22 24.20 -6.13
C ILE A 590 -32.20 24.08 -4.96
N THR A 591 -31.69 23.96 -3.73
CA THR A 591 -32.52 23.90 -2.51
C THR A 591 -33.35 25.15 -2.34
N VAL A 592 -32.75 26.34 -2.44
CA VAL A 592 -33.46 27.62 -2.34
C VAL A 592 -34.56 27.75 -3.40
N THR A 593 -34.27 27.34 -4.63
CA THR A 593 -35.23 27.39 -5.74
C THR A 593 -36.40 26.44 -5.49
N GLY A 594 -36.14 25.25 -4.94
CA GLY A 594 -37.19 24.30 -4.56
C GLY A 594 -38.07 24.78 -3.38
N ILE A 595 -37.49 25.51 -2.43
CA ILE A 595 -38.23 26.12 -1.31
C ILE A 595 -39.16 27.23 -1.83
N VAL A 596 -38.65 28.10 -2.71
CA VAL A 596 -39.38 29.30 -3.16
C VAL A 596 -40.44 28.98 -4.21
N PHE A 597 -40.14 28.11 -5.17
CA PHE A 597 -41.00 27.85 -6.34
C PHE A 597 -41.73 26.50 -6.29
N GLY A 598 -41.53 25.72 -5.22
CA GLY A 598 -42.13 24.40 -5.05
C GLY A 598 -41.54 23.32 -5.97
N ALA A 599 -42.14 22.13 -5.97
CA ALA A 599 -41.52 20.95 -6.58
C ALA A 599 -41.35 21.06 -8.12
N TRP A 600 -42.43 21.27 -8.86
CA TRP A 600 -42.39 21.26 -10.34
C TRP A 600 -41.82 22.53 -10.96
N PRO A 601 -42.26 23.75 -10.57
CA PRO A 601 -41.64 24.97 -11.08
C PRO A 601 -40.20 25.11 -10.58
N GLY A 602 -39.92 24.73 -9.33
CA GLY A 602 -38.56 24.71 -8.80
C GLY A 602 -37.64 23.74 -9.54
N PHE A 603 -38.12 22.57 -9.96
CA PHE A 603 -37.35 21.66 -10.80
C PHE A 603 -37.03 22.27 -12.16
N ALA A 604 -38.01 22.87 -12.83
CA ALA A 604 -37.81 23.53 -14.12
C ALA A 604 -36.79 24.67 -14.01
N TYR A 605 -36.95 25.55 -13.03
CA TYR A 605 -36.07 26.69 -12.81
C TYR A 605 -34.66 26.28 -12.35
N ALA A 606 -34.54 25.32 -11.43
CA ALA A 606 -33.24 24.84 -10.96
C ALA A 606 -32.48 24.08 -12.05
N SER A 607 -33.19 23.32 -12.90
CA SER A 607 -32.60 22.62 -14.04
C SER A 607 -32.11 23.61 -15.10
N ALA A 608 -32.95 24.57 -15.48
CA ALA A 608 -32.58 25.61 -16.43
C ALA A 608 -31.39 26.46 -15.91
N GLY A 609 -31.44 26.88 -14.64
CA GLY A 609 -30.38 27.61 -13.95
C GLY A 609 -29.06 26.85 -13.91
N THR A 610 -29.10 25.57 -13.51
CA THR A 610 -27.91 24.71 -13.44
C THR A 610 -27.29 24.48 -14.81
N MET A 611 -28.12 24.25 -15.83
CA MET A 611 -27.64 24.04 -17.20
C MET A 611 -27.06 25.33 -17.80
N ALA A 612 -27.68 26.48 -17.57
CA ALA A 612 -27.15 27.78 -17.99
C ALA A 612 -25.82 28.10 -17.29
N ALA A 613 -25.73 27.88 -15.98
CA ALA A 613 -24.50 28.04 -15.22
C ALA A 613 -23.39 27.08 -15.70
N ALA A 614 -23.73 25.82 -16.01
CA ALA A 614 -22.79 24.86 -16.57
C ALA A 614 -22.27 25.30 -17.93
N ALA A 615 -23.14 25.76 -18.83
CA ALA A 615 -22.77 26.24 -20.15
C ALA A 615 -21.88 27.50 -20.07
N ALA A 616 -22.22 28.46 -19.22
CA ALA A 616 -21.46 29.69 -19.03
C ALA A 616 -20.06 29.40 -18.47
N THR A 617 -19.97 28.62 -17.39
CA THR A 617 -18.67 28.28 -16.77
C THR A 617 -17.83 27.34 -17.64
N TYR A 618 -18.45 26.46 -18.45
CA TYR A 618 -17.76 25.73 -19.52
C TYR A 618 -17.22 26.68 -20.58
N GLY A 619 -18.02 27.67 -21.02
CA GLY A 619 -17.62 28.69 -21.98
C GLY A 619 -16.42 29.51 -21.48
N ILE A 620 -16.42 29.89 -20.20
CA ILE A 620 -15.28 30.55 -19.54
C ILE A 620 -14.05 29.63 -19.57
N GLY A 621 -14.20 28.34 -19.25
CA GLY A 621 -13.10 27.37 -19.32
C GLY A 621 -12.53 27.21 -20.72
N ARG A 622 -13.42 27.18 -21.73
CA ARG A 622 -13.04 27.10 -23.15
C ARG A 622 -12.32 28.36 -23.62
N TRP A 623 -12.78 29.53 -23.18
CA TRP A 623 -12.19 30.84 -23.51
C TRP A 623 -10.83 31.05 -22.83
N LEU A 624 -10.71 30.69 -21.55
CA LEU A 624 -9.44 30.72 -20.80
C LEU A 624 -8.38 29.80 -21.43
N GLY A 625 -8.83 28.82 -22.20
CA GLY A 625 -7.96 27.90 -22.91
C GLY A 625 -7.29 26.88 -21.97
N ARG A 626 -6.70 25.88 -22.60
CA ARG A 626 -6.14 24.70 -21.92
C ARG A 626 -5.03 25.05 -20.93
N ASP A 627 -4.29 26.13 -21.18
CA ASP A 627 -3.11 26.53 -20.40
C ASP A 627 -3.44 27.28 -19.09
N ALA A 628 -4.53 28.05 -19.06
CA ALA A 628 -4.95 28.75 -17.85
C ALA A 628 -5.62 27.79 -16.84
N VAL A 629 -6.47 26.88 -17.33
CA VAL A 629 -7.13 25.88 -16.48
C VAL A 629 -6.16 24.79 -16.01
N ARG A 630 -5.13 24.44 -16.81
CA ARG A 630 -4.00 23.60 -16.37
C ARG A 630 -3.26 24.18 -15.16
N ARG A 631 -3.16 25.51 -15.05
CA ARG A 631 -2.48 26.21 -13.95
C ARG A 631 -3.34 26.36 -12.70
N LEU A 632 -4.67 26.39 -12.85
CA LEU A 632 -5.62 26.55 -11.74
C LEU A 632 -6.08 25.22 -11.11
N ALA A 633 -6.26 24.17 -11.92
CA ALA A 633 -6.85 22.88 -11.49
C ALA A 633 -5.81 21.79 -11.13
N GLY A 634 -4.52 22.06 -11.37
CA GLY A 634 -3.42 21.13 -11.11
C GLY A 634 -3.40 19.90 -12.05
N ALA A 635 -2.25 19.23 -12.12
CA ALA A 635 -1.97 18.15 -13.07
C ALA A 635 -2.87 16.89 -12.96
N ARG A 636 -3.72 16.79 -11.92
CA ARG A 636 -4.71 15.68 -11.76
C ARG A 636 -5.93 15.84 -12.67
N ALA A 637 -6.42 17.06 -12.86
CA ALA A 637 -7.65 17.32 -13.61
C ALA A 637 -7.48 17.08 -15.12
N ASN A 638 -6.27 17.33 -15.66
CA ASN A 638 -5.98 17.18 -17.08
C ASN A 638 -5.82 15.72 -17.54
N ARG A 639 -5.38 14.81 -16.65
CA ARG A 639 -5.25 13.37 -16.99
C ARG A 639 -6.61 12.67 -17.14
N LEU A 640 -7.62 13.17 -16.43
CA LEU A 640 -9.01 12.73 -16.57
C LEU A 640 -9.57 13.11 -17.96
N SER A 641 -9.16 14.27 -18.50
CA SER A 641 -9.61 14.78 -19.79
C SER A 641 -9.12 14.00 -21.02
N GLU A 642 -7.92 13.40 -20.98
CA GLU A 642 -7.30 12.80 -22.17
C GLU A 642 -7.84 11.39 -22.49
N HIS A 643 -8.37 10.66 -21.51
CA HIS A 643 -8.90 9.30 -21.69
C HIS A 643 -10.43 9.22 -21.84
N ILE A 644 -11.14 10.34 -21.65
CA ILE A 644 -12.61 10.42 -21.73
C ILE A 644 -13.12 10.63 -23.18
N GLY A 645 -12.22 10.93 -24.12
CA GLY A 645 -12.55 11.37 -25.49
C GLY A 645 -13.26 10.36 -26.42
N ARG A 646 -13.57 9.13 -25.98
CA ARG A 646 -14.31 8.15 -26.79
C ARG A 646 -15.77 7.92 -26.36
N ARG A 647 -16.19 8.40 -25.17
CA ARG A 647 -17.59 8.35 -24.67
C ARG A 647 -17.90 9.56 -23.76
N GLY A 648 -17.80 10.77 -24.31
CA GLY A 648 -17.87 12.04 -23.55
C GLY A 648 -19.13 12.21 -22.68
N VAL A 649 -20.29 11.76 -23.16
CA VAL A 649 -21.57 11.83 -22.42
C VAL A 649 -21.56 10.97 -21.15
N VAL A 650 -21.15 9.70 -21.27
CA VAL A 650 -21.18 8.74 -20.15
C VAL A 650 -20.19 9.16 -19.06
N ALA A 651 -19.00 9.59 -19.46
CA ALA A 651 -17.99 10.05 -18.53
C ALA A 651 -18.43 11.30 -17.75
N MET A 652 -19.07 12.26 -18.43
CA MET A 652 -19.62 13.43 -17.76
C MET A 652 -20.78 13.09 -16.83
N ALA A 653 -21.67 12.16 -17.21
CA ALA A 653 -22.74 11.71 -16.33
C ALA A 653 -22.19 11.05 -15.04
N VAL A 654 -21.20 10.16 -15.16
CA VAL A 654 -20.55 9.52 -14.01
C VAL A 654 -19.84 10.54 -13.13
N LEU A 655 -19.12 11.50 -13.73
CA LEU A 655 -18.41 12.54 -12.98
C LEU A 655 -19.34 13.43 -12.16
N ARG A 656 -20.60 13.63 -12.60
CA ARG A 656 -21.61 14.38 -11.83
C ARG A 656 -22.24 13.58 -10.69
N LEU A 657 -22.28 12.26 -10.81
CA LEU A 657 -22.82 11.37 -9.77
C LEU A 657 -21.80 11.17 -8.63
N LEU A 658 -20.51 11.38 -8.89
CA LEU A 658 -19.44 11.23 -7.91
C LEU A 658 -19.02 12.60 -7.32
N PRO A 659 -18.84 12.72 -5.99
CA PRO A 659 -18.44 13.97 -5.34
C PRO A 659 -16.93 14.23 -5.45
N VAL A 660 -16.42 14.30 -6.69
CA VAL A 660 -14.97 14.37 -6.96
C VAL A 660 -14.43 15.79 -6.87
N ALA A 661 -15.21 16.79 -7.29
CA ALA A 661 -14.79 18.20 -7.30
C ALA A 661 -15.98 19.18 -7.32
N PRO A 662 -15.79 20.44 -6.90
CA PRO A 662 -16.80 21.49 -6.98
C PRO A 662 -17.35 21.72 -8.39
N PHE A 663 -18.64 22.03 -8.50
CA PHE A 663 -19.39 22.19 -9.76
C PHE A 663 -18.67 23.08 -10.79
N THR A 664 -18.24 24.27 -10.36
CA THR A 664 -17.57 25.27 -11.20
C THR A 664 -16.22 24.77 -11.73
N ILE A 665 -15.45 24.07 -10.89
CA ILE A 665 -14.14 23.53 -11.27
C ILE A 665 -14.30 22.46 -12.35
N VAL A 666 -15.26 21.55 -12.20
CA VAL A 666 -15.56 20.52 -13.20
C VAL A 666 -15.94 21.15 -14.54
N ASN A 667 -16.73 22.24 -14.53
CA ASN A 667 -17.17 22.92 -15.75
C ASN A 667 -16.03 23.64 -16.46
N LEU A 668 -15.21 24.38 -15.71
CA LEU A 668 -14.04 25.08 -16.25
C LEU A 668 -13.03 24.10 -16.87
N VAL A 669 -12.76 22.99 -16.16
CA VAL A 669 -11.89 21.91 -16.65
C VAL A 669 -12.47 21.26 -17.90
N ALA A 670 -13.76 20.92 -17.89
CA ALA A 670 -14.43 20.35 -19.06
C ALA A 670 -14.41 21.32 -20.25
N GLY A 671 -14.58 22.63 -20.02
CA GLY A 671 -14.50 23.67 -21.04
C GLY A 671 -13.13 23.80 -21.69
N ALA A 672 -12.08 23.71 -20.88
CA ALA A 672 -10.70 23.73 -21.34
C ALA A 672 -10.22 22.40 -21.96
N SER A 673 -11.01 21.33 -21.81
CA SER A 673 -10.68 19.97 -22.22
C SER A 673 -11.08 19.62 -23.67
N HIS A 674 -10.85 18.36 -24.07
CA HIS A 674 -11.29 17.80 -25.35
C HIS A 674 -12.79 17.40 -25.39
N ILE A 675 -13.55 17.59 -24.31
CA ILE A 675 -14.98 17.23 -24.26
C ILE A 675 -15.79 18.27 -25.05
N GLY A 676 -16.53 17.84 -26.08
CA GLY A 676 -17.41 18.72 -26.84
C GLY A 676 -18.56 19.27 -25.99
N LEU A 677 -19.00 20.50 -26.29
CA LEU A 677 -20.09 21.17 -25.56
C LEU A 677 -21.36 20.31 -25.50
N ARG A 678 -21.72 19.63 -26.61
CA ARG A 678 -22.87 18.72 -26.68
C ARG A 678 -22.75 17.58 -25.66
N ASP A 679 -21.62 16.90 -25.66
CA ASP A 679 -21.38 15.77 -24.75
C ASP A 679 -21.35 16.20 -23.29
N PHE A 680 -20.76 17.37 -23.03
CA PHE A 680 -20.74 17.99 -21.70
C PHE A 680 -22.14 18.32 -21.18
N LEU A 681 -22.98 18.97 -21.99
CA LEU A 681 -24.33 19.36 -21.58
C LEU A 681 -25.24 18.15 -21.42
N VAL A 682 -25.22 17.20 -22.35
CA VAL A 682 -26.03 15.97 -22.26
C VAL A 682 -25.60 15.13 -21.06
N GLY A 683 -24.29 14.92 -20.87
CA GLY A 683 -23.79 14.20 -19.70
C GLY A 683 -24.09 14.90 -18.38
N THR A 684 -23.99 16.22 -18.34
CA THR A 684 -24.36 17.01 -17.15
C THR A 684 -25.85 16.91 -16.84
N ALA A 685 -26.72 16.95 -17.86
CA ALA A 685 -28.16 16.78 -17.68
C ALA A 685 -28.50 15.38 -17.13
N ILE A 686 -27.95 14.31 -17.73
CA ILE A 686 -28.17 12.93 -17.26
C ILE A 686 -27.69 12.76 -15.82
N GLY A 687 -26.53 13.32 -15.47
CA GLY A 687 -25.94 13.16 -14.15
C GLY A 687 -26.57 14.02 -13.05
N MET A 688 -27.17 15.18 -13.38
CA MET A 688 -27.69 16.13 -12.39
C MET A 688 -29.21 16.17 -12.28
N LEU A 689 -29.97 16.01 -13.37
CA LEU A 689 -31.43 16.16 -13.35
C LEU A 689 -32.12 15.26 -12.32
N PRO A 690 -31.77 13.96 -12.18
CA PRO A 690 -32.37 13.11 -11.15
C PRO A 690 -32.12 13.62 -9.73
N GLY A 691 -30.91 14.12 -9.45
CA GLY A 691 -30.56 14.71 -8.17
C GLY A 691 -31.28 16.04 -7.90
N ILE A 692 -31.53 16.84 -8.94
CA ILE A 692 -32.28 18.10 -8.84
C ILE A 692 -33.74 17.81 -8.50
N VAL A 693 -34.40 16.89 -9.20
CA VAL A 693 -35.78 16.47 -8.89
C VAL A 693 -35.89 16.05 -7.41
N LEU A 694 -34.97 15.20 -6.98
CA LEU A 694 -34.92 14.69 -5.62
C LEU A 694 -34.73 15.82 -4.59
N THR A 695 -33.75 16.69 -4.82
CA THR A 695 -33.41 17.79 -3.90
C THR A 695 -34.54 18.81 -3.79
N VAL A 696 -35.14 19.19 -4.92
CA VAL A 696 -36.24 20.15 -4.97
C VAL A 696 -37.50 19.57 -4.31
N THR A 697 -37.83 18.30 -4.61
CA THR A 697 -38.98 17.62 -4.00
C THR A 697 -38.78 17.47 -2.49
N PHE A 698 -37.59 17.07 -2.06
CA PHE A 698 -37.25 16.96 -0.64
C PHE A 698 -37.34 18.32 0.07
N ALA A 699 -36.77 19.38 -0.51
CA ALA A 699 -36.80 20.72 0.07
C ALA A 699 -38.25 21.27 0.18
N HIS A 700 -39.08 21.03 -0.83
CA HIS A 700 -40.49 21.38 -0.80
C HIS A 700 -41.25 20.62 0.31
N GLN A 701 -41.05 19.30 0.41
CA GLN A 701 -41.72 18.48 1.43
C GLN A 701 -41.20 18.74 2.85
N LEU A 702 -39.93 19.09 3.00
CA LEU A 702 -39.35 19.51 4.29
C LEU A 702 -40.01 20.81 4.76
N THR A 703 -40.16 21.79 3.87
CA THR A 703 -40.83 23.06 4.17
C THR A 703 -42.31 22.84 4.51
N ALA A 704 -43.00 21.95 3.79
CA ALA A 704 -44.37 21.56 4.08
C ALA A 704 -44.50 20.86 5.44
N ALA A 705 -43.57 19.98 5.81
CA ALA A 705 -43.56 19.29 7.09
C ALA A 705 -43.34 20.23 8.29
N PHE A 706 -42.52 21.28 8.12
CA PHE A 706 -42.31 22.30 9.17
C PHE A 706 -43.44 23.32 9.26
N SER A 707 -44.02 23.72 8.14
CA SER A 707 -45.04 24.79 8.10
C SER A 707 -46.44 24.24 8.41
N HIS A 708 -46.76 23.05 7.90
CA HIS A 708 -48.05 22.37 8.04
C HIS A 708 -47.82 20.86 8.30
N PRO A 709 -47.49 20.46 9.54
CA PRO A 709 -47.17 19.09 9.88
C PRO A 709 -48.39 18.17 9.67
N GLY A 710 -48.41 17.45 8.56
CA GLY A 710 -49.47 16.50 8.19
C GLY A 710 -48.91 15.12 7.83
N PRO A 711 -49.67 14.03 8.05
CA PRO A 711 -49.21 12.65 7.80
C PRO A 711 -48.70 12.42 6.37
N ARG A 712 -49.26 13.15 5.39
CA ARG A 712 -48.87 13.07 3.98
C ARG A 712 -47.46 13.60 3.72
N ALA A 713 -47.01 14.65 4.42
CA ALA A 713 -45.66 15.21 4.24
C ALA A 713 -44.58 14.23 4.75
N PHE A 714 -44.82 13.62 5.91
CA PHE A 714 -43.93 12.58 6.46
C PHE A 714 -43.94 11.30 5.63
N ALA A 715 -45.09 10.90 5.08
CA ALA A 715 -45.17 9.76 4.15
C ALA A 715 -44.34 9.99 2.87
N TRP A 716 -44.37 11.20 2.31
CA TRP A 716 -43.53 11.54 1.16
C TRP A 716 -42.03 11.59 1.50
N LEU A 717 -41.65 12.13 2.66
CA LEU A 717 -40.26 12.10 3.13
C LEU A 717 -39.73 10.67 3.31
N ALA A 718 -40.55 9.78 3.88
CA ALA A 718 -40.24 8.36 4.01
C ALA A 718 -40.12 7.67 2.63
N ALA A 719 -41.04 7.93 1.71
CA ALA A 719 -41.01 7.37 0.36
C ALA A 719 -39.77 7.82 -0.44
N ILE A 720 -39.40 9.10 -0.32
CA ILE A 720 -38.18 9.67 -0.91
C ILE A 720 -36.93 9.03 -0.31
N GLY A 721 -36.89 8.84 1.01
CA GLY A 721 -35.81 8.14 1.70
C GLY A 721 -35.64 6.69 1.23
N VAL A 722 -36.75 5.94 1.10
CA VAL A 722 -36.74 4.56 0.59
C VAL A 722 -36.30 4.51 -0.88
N ALA A 723 -36.75 5.44 -1.73
CA ALA A 723 -36.32 5.52 -3.12
C ALA A 723 -34.82 5.82 -3.26
N LEU A 724 -34.28 6.72 -2.43
CA LEU A 724 -32.84 7.03 -2.34
C LEU A 724 -32.00 5.79 -1.98
N VAL A 725 -32.45 5.03 -0.98
CA VAL A 725 -31.81 3.77 -0.58
C VAL A 725 -31.91 2.75 -1.71
N GLY A 726 -33.07 2.62 -2.35
CA GLY A 726 -33.31 1.72 -3.48
C GLY A 726 -32.41 2.02 -4.69
N VAL A 727 -32.29 3.28 -5.09
CA VAL A 727 -31.40 3.73 -6.18
C VAL A 727 -29.94 3.51 -5.81
N SER A 728 -29.55 3.76 -4.56
CA SER A 728 -28.18 3.50 -4.08
C SER A 728 -27.84 2.01 -4.14
N VAL A 729 -28.75 1.14 -3.69
CA VAL A 729 -28.60 -0.32 -3.77
C VAL A 729 -28.58 -0.82 -5.22
N LEU A 730 -29.42 -0.26 -6.09
CA LEU A 730 -29.45 -0.59 -7.52
C LEU A 730 -28.16 -0.15 -8.21
N LEU A 731 -27.66 1.05 -7.93
CA LEU A 731 -26.39 1.56 -8.46
C LEU A 731 -25.24 0.67 -8.01
N VAL A 732 -25.19 0.27 -6.74
CA VAL A 732 -24.20 -0.68 -6.21
C VAL A 732 -24.33 -2.04 -6.91
N ARG A 733 -25.55 -2.54 -7.16
CA ARG A 733 -25.78 -3.80 -7.87
C ARG A 733 -25.39 -3.75 -9.34
N VAL A 734 -25.68 -2.65 -10.04
CA VAL A 734 -25.30 -2.44 -11.45
C VAL A 734 -23.79 -2.28 -11.57
N LEU A 735 -23.16 -1.52 -10.67
CA LEU A 735 -21.70 -1.40 -10.60
C LEU A 735 -21.03 -2.74 -10.25
N ARG A 736 -21.69 -3.61 -9.46
CA ARG A 736 -21.25 -4.98 -9.20
C ARG A 736 -21.43 -5.93 -10.38
N ARG A 737 -22.41 -5.71 -11.26
CA ARG A 737 -22.64 -6.49 -12.50
C ARG A 737 -21.72 -6.09 -13.66
N TRP A 738 -21.06 -4.93 -13.53
CA TRP A 738 -20.03 -4.45 -14.47
C TRP A 738 -18.60 -4.80 -14.00
N ARG A 739 -18.46 -5.50 -12.86
CA ARG A 739 -17.27 -6.30 -12.50
C ARG A 739 -17.38 -7.65 -13.20
#